data_AF-A0A5J5VEV8-F1
#
_entry.id   AF-A0A5J5VEV8-F1
#
_cell.length_a   1.000
_cell.length_b   1.000
_cell.length_c   1.000
_cell.angle_alpha   90.00
_cell.angle_beta   90.00
_cell.angle_gamma   90.00
#
_symmetry.space_group_name_H-M   'P 1'
#
loop_
_entity.id
_entity.type
_entity.pdbx_description
1 polymer ?
#
loop_
_entity_poly.entity_id
_entity_poly.type
_entity_poly.pdbx_seq_one_letter_code
_entity_poly.pdbx_strand_id
1 'polypeptide(L)'
;MMESSEEDDDFPSIESITPQSKIDSVHQSHTEKGIRKLCCELLDLKDAVENLCGNRRTKYLAFLRMSEEVVEMEHELVELRKHISSQGIIVQDLMTGVCRELEEWNQENADTNDPPLDPKVDDVQEEMDDPKKKFLEKIDVLLAEHKVEEALEALEAEERNFSGDSSTESSSYKSSFLERKAMLEDQLTEIAELPAVSANELKKALSGLIKLGKGPSAQLLLLKSRGSRLQKNIEVFLPSCSVCPKTFPAALSRLVFSMISLTTRESGLIFGDNPVYTNRVVQWAEWEIEFFVRLVKENAPPSETISALRAASICVQDSLNYCLLLESQGLKLSKLLLVLLRPYLEEVLELNFRRARKAVFDSMEVDENLPLSPHFVSAVSAFATSSNSVLVDSGMKFLYIISDILEQLMPLVVSHFGGNVLPRISQLFDKYMDALIRALPGPSDDDSLTELKETIPFRAETDSEQLAILGIAFTIMDELLPSMVVKIWSPKNENQEPGNENIVPNASTTTELKDWRRQLQYSFDKLRDHFCRQYVLSFIYSREGKTRLNAQIYLGGDGEDSQWDTLPSLPFQALFAKLQQLATVAGDVLLGKEKLQKILLARLTETVLMWLSNEQDFWGVFEDKSTPLQPLGLQQLILDMHFTVEIA
;
A
#
# COMPACT_ATOMS: atom_id res chain seq x y z
N MET A 1 -34.05 -2.02 74.10
CA MET A 1 -32.75 -1.63 74.71
C MET A 1 -31.80 -2.75 74.33
N MET A 2 -31.11 -2.70 73.20
CA MET A 2 -30.02 -1.79 72.79
C MET A 2 -28.72 -2.14 73.52
N GLU A 3 -27.84 -2.82 72.78
CA GLU A 3 -26.37 -2.93 72.83
C GLU A 3 -26.04 -3.90 71.67
N SER A 4 -25.80 -3.45 70.43
CA SER A 4 -24.65 -2.70 69.90
C SER A 4 -23.30 -3.39 70.14
N SER A 5 -23.04 -4.45 69.37
CA SER A 5 -21.67 -4.82 68.98
C SER A 5 -21.53 -4.54 67.49
N GLU A 6 -20.87 -3.43 67.18
CA GLU A 6 -20.30 -3.15 65.87
C GLU A 6 -19.23 -4.22 65.61
N GLU A 7 -19.55 -5.21 64.79
CA GLU A 7 -18.54 -5.93 64.02
C GLU A 7 -18.63 -5.35 62.61
N ASP A 8 -17.65 -4.50 62.29
CA ASP A 8 -17.32 -4.09 60.94
C ASP A 8 -16.95 -5.37 60.14
N ASP A 9 -17.94 -6.04 59.57
CA ASP A 9 -17.72 -6.93 58.44
C ASP A 9 -17.46 -6.05 57.22
N ASP A 10 -16.21 -5.58 57.13
CA ASP A 10 -15.56 -5.18 55.89
C ASP A 10 -15.75 -6.34 54.90
N PHE A 11 -16.81 -6.30 54.10
CA PHE A 11 -16.89 -7.10 52.89
C PHE A 11 -15.71 -6.67 52.02
N PRO A 12 -14.70 -7.52 51.78
CA PRO A 12 -13.64 -7.15 50.86
C PRO A 12 -14.31 -6.94 49.51
N SER A 13 -14.14 -5.77 48.93
CA SER A 13 -14.37 -5.55 47.51
C SER A 13 -13.50 -6.57 46.76
N ILE A 14 -14.12 -7.67 46.32
CA ILE A 14 -13.46 -8.70 45.50
C ILE A 14 -13.25 -8.07 44.12
N GLU A 15 -12.21 -7.24 44.00
CA GLU A 15 -11.73 -6.68 42.75
C GLU A 15 -10.53 -7.46 42.18
N SER A 16 -10.08 -8.51 42.87
CA SER A 16 -8.97 -9.33 42.38
C SER A 16 -9.33 -10.81 42.37
N ILE A 17 -9.41 -11.40 41.18
CA ILE A 17 -9.30 -12.85 41.01
C ILE A 17 -7.85 -13.24 41.33
N THR A 18 -7.65 -14.07 42.36
CA THR A 18 -6.31 -14.54 42.74
C THR A 18 -5.67 -15.30 41.56
N PRO A 19 -4.45 -14.92 41.11
CA PRO A 19 -3.78 -15.54 39.97
C PRO A 19 -3.60 -17.05 40.15
N GLN A 20 -3.72 -17.84 39.07
CA GLN A 20 -3.52 -19.29 39.09
C GLN A 20 -2.16 -19.71 39.65
N SER A 21 -1.14 -18.85 39.55
CA SER A 21 0.20 -19.08 40.09
C SER A 21 0.27 -19.13 41.62
N LYS A 22 -0.80 -18.72 42.33
CA LYS A 22 -0.87 -18.69 43.80
C LYS A 22 -1.79 -19.76 44.39
N ILE A 23 -2.31 -20.70 43.61
CA ILE A 23 -3.27 -21.71 44.09
C ILE A 23 -2.83 -23.11 43.67
N ASP A 24 -2.70 -23.99 44.65
CA ASP A 24 -2.34 -25.40 44.44
C ASP A 24 -3.38 -26.09 43.55
N SER A 25 -2.97 -26.42 42.32
CA SER A 25 -3.84 -26.95 41.27
C SER A 25 -4.33 -28.38 41.50
N VAL A 26 -3.83 -29.05 42.56
CA VAL A 26 -4.08 -30.45 42.90
C VAL A 26 -5.48 -30.65 43.54
N HIS A 27 -6.08 -29.61 44.12
CA HIS A 27 -7.36 -29.70 44.83
C HIS A 27 -8.53 -28.98 44.15
N GLN A 28 -8.35 -28.43 42.95
CA GLN A 28 -9.40 -27.69 42.24
C GLN A 28 -10.29 -28.58 41.38
N SER A 29 -11.61 -28.48 41.59
CA SER A 29 -12.59 -29.17 40.75
C SER A 29 -12.63 -28.59 39.32
N HIS A 30 -12.99 -29.41 38.34
CA HIS A 30 -13.15 -28.95 36.95
C HIS A 30 -14.19 -27.83 36.81
N THR A 31 -15.23 -27.85 37.66
CA THR A 31 -16.25 -26.79 37.72
C THR A 31 -15.67 -25.47 38.20
N GLU A 32 -14.79 -25.49 39.22
CA GLU A 32 -14.11 -24.27 39.71
C GLU A 32 -13.18 -23.67 38.65
N LYS A 33 -12.43 -24.51 37.92
CA LYS A 33 -11.59 -24.06 36.79
C LYS A 33 -12.43 -23.45 35.67
N GLY A 34 -13.59 -24.04 35.37
CA GLY A 34 -14.53 -23.53 34.38
C GLY A 34 -15.14 -22.17 34.78
N ILE A 35 -15.59 -22.04 36.03
CA ILE A 35 -16.14 -20.77 36.55
C ILE A 35 -15.08 -19.68 36.52
N ARG A 36 -13.85 -19.98 36.93
CA ARG A 36 -12.76 -18.99 36.93
C ARG A 36 -12.37 -18.53 35.53
N LYS A 37 -12.32 -19.45 34.56
CA LYS A 37 -12.08 -19.11 33.15
C LYS A 37 -13.16 -18.16 32.63
N LEU A 38 -14.43 -18.43 32.94
CA LEU A 38 -15.55 -17.56 32.57
C LEU A 38 -15.44 -16.18 33.24
N CYS A 39 -15.02 -16.11 34.50
CA CYS A 39 -14.79 -14.84 35.19
C CYS A 39 -13.64 -14.03 34.60
N CYS A 40 -12.55 -14.67 34.14
CA CYS A 40 -11.48 -13.99 33.42
C CYS A 40 -11.97 -13.43 32.07
N GLU A 41 -12.70 -14.25 31.29
CA GLU A 41 -13.28 -13.82 30.01
C GLU A 41 -14.29 -12.65 30.20
N LEU A 42 -15.03 -12.64 31.30
CA LEU A 42 -15.93 -11.53 31.67
C LEU A 42 -15.19 -10.25 32.06
N LEU A 43 -14.03 -10.36 32.71
CA LEU A 43 -13.18 -9.20 33.02
C LEU A 43 -12.53 -8.63 31.75
N ASP A 44 -12.01 -9.48 30.87
CA ASP A 44 -11.47 -9.06 29.58
C ASP A 44 -12.55 -8.36 28.73
N LEU A 45 -13.78 -8.86 28.77
CA LEU A 45 -14.92 -8.23 28.11
C LEU A 45 -15.29 -6.88 28.75
N LYS A 46 -15.26 -6.77 30.09
CA LYS A 46 -15.49 -5.50 30.81
C LYS A 46 -14.47 -4.45 30.39
N ASP A 47 -13.18 -4.79 30.37
CA ASP A 47 -12.10 -3.88 29.96
C ASP A 47 -12.22 -3.47 28.50
N ALA A 48 -12.62 -4.39 27.61
CA ALA A 48 -12.88 -4.08 26.21
C ALA A 48 -14.07 -3.10 26.05
N VAL A 49 -15.13 -3.27 26.84
CA VAL A 49 -16.30 -2.39 26.84
C VAL A 49 -15.97 -1.02 27.44
N GLU A 50 -15.20 -0.95 28.52
CA GLU A 50 -14.77 0.31 29.14
C GLU A 50 -13.85 1.10 28.19
N ASN A 51 -12.91 0.42 27.52
CA ASN A 51 -12.09 1.04 26.48
C ASN A 51 -12.94 1.54 25.29
N LEU A 52 -13.92 0.75 24.84
CA LEU A 52 -14.82 1.16 23.77
C LEU A 52 -15.71 2.36 24.18
N CYS A 53 -16.14 2.41 25.44
CA CYS A 53 -16.90 3.53 26.01
C CYS A 53 -16.03 4.79 26.17
N GLY A 54 -14.78 4.65 26.61
CA GLY A 54 -13.79 5.74 26.66
C GLY A 54 -13.48 6.30 25.28
N ASN A 55 -13.28 5.42 24.29
CA ASN A 55 -13.07 5.79 22.89
C ASN A 55 -14.32 6.49 22.29
N ARG A 56 -15.53 6.03 22.64
CA ARG A 56 -16.78 6.71 22.22
C ARG A 56 -16.95 8.09 22.86
N ARG A 57 -16.67 8.25 24.17
CA ARG A 57 -16.73 9.55 24.85
C ARG A 57 -15.73 10.56 24.29
N THR A 58 -14.50 10.13 24.03
CA THR A 58 -13.46 11.00 23.45
C THR A 58 -13.80 11.40 22.01
N LYS A 59 -14.31 10.47 21.18
CA LYS A 59 -14.82 10.80 19.84
C LYS A 59 -16.03 11.74 19.87
N TYR A 60 -16.94 11.56 20.81
CA TYR A 60 -18.11 12.44 20.98
C TYR A 60 -17.70 13.85 21.42
N LEU A 61 -16.73 13.97 22.33
CA LEU A 61 -16.16 15.27 22.73
C LEU A 61 -15.41 15.96 21.59
N ALA A 62 -14.67 15.21 20.78
CA ALA A 62 -14.01 15.75 19.58
C ALA A 62 -15.04 16.26 18.56
N PHE A 63 -16.13 15.51 18.35
CA PHE A 63 -17.24 15.94 17.50
C PHE A 63 -17.91 17.22 18.03
N LEU A 64 -18.16 17.32 19.34
CA LEU A 64 -18.74 18.53 19.94
C LEU A 64 -17.84 19.75 19.75
N ARG A 65 -16.53 19.62 19.98
CA ARG A 65 -15.57 20.71 19.73
C ARG A 65 -15.55 21.15 18.27
N MET A 66 -15.49 20.19 17.34
CA MET A 66 -15.58 20.50 15.92
C MET A 66 -16.90 21.18 15.55
N SER A 67 -18.02 20.78 16.18
CA SER A 67 -19.31 21.43 15.92
C SER A 67 -19.38 22.86 16.47
N GLU A 68 -18.74 23.14 17.62
CA GLU A 68 -18.61 24.50 18.15
C GLU A 68 -17.73 25.37 17.24
N GLU A 69 -16.60 24.85 16.77
CA GLU A 69 -15.72 25.53 15.81
C GLU A 69 -16.45 25.86 14.49
N VAL A 70 -17.31 24.96 14.00
CA VAL A 70 -18.12 25.20 12.80
C VAL A 70 -19.15 26.32 13.04
N VAL A 71 -19.76 26.38 14.22
CA VAL A 71 -20.69 27.46 14.58
C VAL A 71 -19.95 28.79 14.68
N GLU A 72 -18.75 28.83 15.27
CA GLU A 72 -17.93 30.03 15.34
C GLU A 72 -17.54 30.52 13.93
N MET A 73 -17.14 29.61 13.04
CA MET A 73 -16.85 29.93 11.63
C MET A 73 -18.09 30.45 10.87
N GLU A 74 -19.30 29.96 11.19
CA GLU A 74 -20.54 30.50 10.63
C GLU A 74 -20.77 31.96 11.06
N HIS A 75 -20.48 32.29 12.33
CA HIS A 75 -20.57 33.67 12.82
C HIS A 75 -19.57 34.58 12.11
N GLU A 76 -18.32 34.14 11.93
CA GLU A 76 -17.30 34.89 11.16
C GLU A 76 -17.72 35.11 9.69
N LEU A 77 -18.34 34.12 9.05
CA LEU A 77 -18.86 34.26 7.69
C LEU A 77 -20.01 35.28 7.59
N VAL A 78 -20.89 35.33 8.60
CA VAL A 78 -21.96 36.33 8.67
C VAL A 78 -21.36 37.73 8.85
N GLU A 79 -20.33 37.89 9.69
CA GLU A 79 -19.61 39.17 9.83
C GLU A 79 -18.91 39.58 8.54
N LEU A 80 -18.25 38.65 7.85
CA LEU A 80 -17.61 38.91 6.56
C LEU A 80 -18.64 39.35 5.51
N ARG A 81 -19.80 38.69 5.46
CA ARG A 81 -20.90 39.07 4.57
C ARG A 81 -21.38 40.49 4.87
N LYS A 82 -21.53 40.84 6.15
CA LYS A 82 -21.90 42.20 6.57
C LYS A 82 -20.85 43.22 6.12
N HIS A 83 -19.56 42.90 6.28
CA HIS A 83 -18.47 43.76 5.80
C HIS A 83 -18.51 43.95 4.28
N ILE A 84 -18.68 42.87 3.50
CA ILE A 84 -18.80 42.94 2.04
C ILE A 84 -20.03 43.78 1.65
N SER A 85 -21.18 43.58 2.29
CA SER A 85 -22.37 44.40 2.02
C SER A 85 -22.14 45.88 2.35
N SER A 86 -21.46 46.20 3.46
CA SER A 86 -21.13 47.59 3.82
C SER A 86 -20.18 48.23 2.80
N GLN A 87 -19.18 47.48 2.31
CA GLN A 87 -18.30 47.94 1.24
C GLN A 87 -19.06 48.10 -0.08
N GLY A 88 -20.01 47.21 -0.38
CA GLY A 88 -20.91 47.33 -1.52
C GLY A 88 -21.72 48.62 -1.50
N ILE A 89 -22.28 49.01 -0.35
CA ILE A 89 -23.00 50.28 -0.18
C ILE A 89 -22.07 51.47 -0.45
N ILE A 90 -20.83 51.46 0.10
CA ILE A 90 -19.87 52.54 -0.13
C ILE A 90 -19.51 52.66 -1.61
N VAL A 91 -19.31 51.54 -2.31
CA VAL A 91 -19.02 51.53 -3.76
C VAL A 91 -20.22 52.07 -4.53
N GLN A 92 -21.44 51.71 -4.13
CA GLN A 92 -22.66 52.19 -4.78
C GLN A 92 -22.88 53.69 -4.52
N ASP A 93 -22.65 54.18 -3.30
CA ASP A 93 -22.72 55.60 -2.97
C ASP A 93 -21.66 56.40 -3.73
N LEU A 94 -20.43 55.87 -3.87
CA LEU A 94 -19.39 56.48 -4.68
C LEU A 94 -19.79 56.55 -6.16
N MET A 95 -20.33 55.45 -6.70
CA MET A 95 -20.79 55.40 -8.09
C MET A 95 -21.93 56.41 -8.32
N THR A 96 -22.87 56.51 -7.39
CA THR A 96 -24.00 57.46 -7.47
C THR A 96 -23.53 58.90 -7.31
N GLY A 97 -22.55 59.16 -6.44
CA GLY A 97 -21.92 60.46 -6.26
C GLY A 97 -21.17 60.93 -7.50
N VAL A 98 -20.39 60.05 -8.13
CA VAL A 98 -19.67 60.33 -9.38
C VAL A 98 -20.64 60.57 -10.54
N CYS A 99 -21.75 59.81 -10.62
CA CYS A 99 -22.78 60.05 -11.63
C CYS A 99 -23.44 61.42 -11.46
N ARG A 100 -23.74 61.84 -10.22
CA ARG A 100 -24.32 63.16 -9.94
C ARG A 100 -23.36 64.30 -10.28
N GLU A 101 -22.08 64.19 -9.92
CA GLU A 101 -21.06 65.20 -10.29
C GLU A 101 -20.87 65.28 -11.81
N LEU A 102 -20.97 64.15 -12.52
CA LEU A 102 -20.90 64.11 -13.98
C LEU A 102 -22.13 64.76 -14.64
N GLU A 103 -23.32 64.57 -14.08
CA GLU A 103 -24.55 65.23 -14.52
C GLU A 103 -24.52 66.75 -14.27
N GLU A 104 -24.05 67.18 -13.09
CA GLU A 104 -23.86 68.60 -12.77
C GLU A 104 -22.84 69.29 -13.71
N TRP A 105 -21.73 68.61 -14.02
CA TRP A 105 -20.75 69.08 -15.02
C TRP A 105 -21.39 69.21 -16.41
N ASN A 106 -22.22 68.23 -16.81
CA ASN A 106 -22.91 68.28 -18.10
C ASN A 106 -23.96 69.40 -18.17
N GLN A 107 -24.59 69.76 -17.05
CA GLN A 107 -25.57 70.83 -16.97
C GLN A 107 -24.93 72.23 -17.02
N GLU A 108 -23.77 72.44 -16.37
CA GLU A 108 -23.02 73.70 -16.43
C GLU A 108 -22.47 74.03 -17.84
N ASN A 109 -22.28 73.02 -18.70
CA ASN A 109 -21.89 73.22 -20.10
C ASN A 109 -23.08 73.49 -21.05
N ALA A 110 -24.33 73.32 -20.59
CA ALA A 110 -25.52 73.43 -21.43
C ALA A 110 -26.18 74.83 -21.39
N ASP A 111 -25.86 75.67 -20.39
CA ASP A 111 -26.40 77.04 -20.26
C ASP A 111 -25.54 78.07 -21.02
N THR A 112 -25.53 77.95 -22.34
CA THR A 112 -25.32 79.11 -23.22
C THR A 112 -25.93 78.81 -24.57
N ASN A 113 -27.20 79.18 -24.77
CA ASN A 113 -27.75 79.76 -26.01
C ASN A 113 -29.27 79.96 -25.83
N ASP A 114 -29.68 81.22 -25.72
CA ASP A 114 -31.07 81.65 -25.81
C ASP A 114 -31.52 81.85 -27.29
N PRO A 115 -32.84 81.84 -27.58
CA PRO A 115 -33.46 81.67 -28.90
C PRO A 115 -33.82 83.05 -29.55
N PRO A 116 -34.53 83.19 -30.72
CA PRO A 116 -35.99 82.94 -30.79
C PRO A 116 -36.65 82.67 -32.19
N LEU A 117 -37.95 82.32 -32.13
CA LEU A 117 -39.08 82.51 -33.09
C LEU A 117 -39.59 81.31 -33.95
N ASP A 118 -40.77 80.85 -33.51
CA ASP A 118 -41.87 80.13 -34.20
C ASP A 118 -42.48 80.95 -35.38
N PRO A 119 -43.47 80.48 -36.22
CA PRO A 119 -44.18 79.18 -36.23
C PRO A 119 -44.58 78.59 -37.63
N LYS A 120 -45.13 77.35 -37.59
CA LYS A 120 -45.95 76.61 -38.61
C LYS A 120 -45.17 76.11 -39.85
N VAL A 121 -45.35 74.86 -40.28
CA VAL A 121 -46.54 74.28 -40.95
C VAL A 121 -46.49 72.75 -40.82
N ASP A 122 -47.67 72.12 -40.79
CA ASP A 122 -47.90 70.68 -41.00
C ASP A 122 -46.86 70.04 -41.93
N ASP A 123 -46.24 68.95 -41.49
CA ASP A 123 -46.20 67.80 -42.38
C ASP A 123 -46.18 66.49 -41.58
N VAL A 124 -47.04 65.60 -42.02
CA VAL A 124 -47.14 64.22 -41.60
C VAL A 124 -45.90 63.51 -42.16
N GLN A 125 -44.92 63.16 -41.33
CA GLN A 125 -43.80 62.31 -41.76
C GLN A 125 -43.90 60.93 -41.12
N GLU A 126 -44.62 60.10 -41.88
CA GLU A 126 -44.35 58.70 -42.22
C GLU A 126 -43.34 57.92 -41.36
N GLU A 127 -43.81 56.77 -40.91
CA GLU A 127 -43.04 55.58 -40.51
C GLU A 127 -41.98 55.22 -41.56
N MET A 128 -40.84 55.89 -41.56
CA MET A 128 -39.66 55.43 -42.29
C MET A 128 -38.91 54.45 -41.39
N ASP A 129 -39.30 53.19 -41.55
CA ASP A 129 -38.51 51.97 -41.34
C ASP A 129 -37.03 52.19 -41.01
N ASP A 130 -36.68 52.32 -39.73
CA ASP A 130 -35.27 52.25 -39.32
C ASP A 130 -34.76 50.81 -39.55
N PRO A 131 -33.85 50.59 -40.52
CA PRO A 131 -33.35 49.26 -40.83
C PRO A 131 -32.70 48.58 -39.62
N LYS A 132 -32.16 49.35 -38.67
CA LYS A 132 -31.56 48.85 -37.43
C LYS A 132 -32.62 48.30 -36.46
N LYS A 133 -33.76 48.99 -36.32
CA LYS A 133 -34.89 48.53 -35.50
C LYS A 133 -35.52 47.26 -36.09
N LYS A 134 -35.70 47.21 -37.41
CA LYS A 134 -36.18 46.00 -38.11
C LYS A 134 -35.24 44.81 -37.95
N PHE A 135 -33.93 45.03 -37.96
CA PHE A 135 -32.96 43.97 -37.70
C PHE A 135 -33.12 43.39 -36.29
N LEU A 136 -33.23 44.24 -35.26
CA LEU A 136 -33.44 43.80 -33.88
C LEU A 136 -34.76 43.04 -33.71
N GLU A 137 -35.85 43.53 -34.30
CA GLU A 137 -37.14 42.83 -34.31
C GLU A 137 -37.06 41.46 -35.01
N LYS A 138 -36.31 41.36 -36.11
CA LYS A 138 -36.05 40.08 -36.78
C LYS A 138 -35.30 39.11 -35.87
N ILE A 139 -34.29 39.57 -35.14
CA ILE A 139 -33.58 38.74 -34.16
C ILE A 139 -34.50 38.31 -33.03
N ASP A 140 -35.35 39.20 -32.52
CA ASP A 140 -36.32 38.87 -31.46
C ASP A 140 -37.30 37.78 -31.91
N VAL A 141 -37.77 37.84 -33.17
CA VAL A 141 -38.60 36.78 -33.77
C VAL A 141 -37.83 35.46 -33.87
N LEU A 142 -36.58 35.48 -34.34
CA LEU A 142 -35.76 34.26 -34.45
C LEU A 142 -35.45 33.63 -33.09
N LEU A 143 -35.19 34.45 -32.07
CA LEU A 143 -34.99 34.01 -30.68
C LEU A 143 -36.28 33.41 -30.11
N ALA A 144 -37.44 34.04 -30.35
CA ALA A 144 -38.73 33.53 -29.90
C ALA A 144 -39.11 32.21 -30.59
N GLU A 145 -38.72 32.02 -31.85
CA GLU A 145 -38.91 30.78 -32.62
C GLU A 145 -37.85 29.70 -32.32
N HIS A 146 -36.90 29.94 -31.41
CA HIS A 146 -35.76 29.07 -31.11
C HIS A 146 -34.92 28.70 -32.35
N LYS A 147 -34.85 29.57 -33.36
CA LYS A 147 -34.01 29.41 -34.56
C LYS A 147 -32.59 29.90 -34.31
N VAL A 148 -31.92 29.24 -33.37
CA VAL A 148 -30.61 29.64 -32.81
C VAL A 148 -29.50 29.75 -33.87
N GLU A 149 -29.51 28.88 -34.89
CA GLU A 149 -28.52 28.89 -35.98
C GLU A 149 -28.71 30.10 -36.91
N GLU A 150 -29.95 30.39 -37.32
CA GLU A 150 -30.28 31.54 -38.17
C GLU A 150 -30.06 32.87 -37.43
N ALA A 151 -30.37 32.91 -36.13
CA ALA A 151 -30.10 34.07 -35.28
C ALA A 151 -28.59 34.36 -35.15
N LEU A 152 -27.79 33.31 -34.99
CA LEU A 152 -26.33 33.42 -34.89
C LEU A 152 -25.71 33.93 -36.20
N GLU A 153 -26.12 33.39 -37.35
CA GLU A 153 -25.64 33.85 -38.66
C GLU A 153 -25.99 35.32 -38.93
N ALA A 154 -27.21 35.73 -38.57
CA ALA A 154 -27.66 37.11 -38.70
C ALA A 154 -26.87 38.08 -37.81
N LEU A 155 -26.56 37.69 -36.56
CA LEU A 155 -25.73 38.50 -35.65
C LEU A 155 -24.27 38.58 -36.10
N GLU A 156 -23.68 37.49 -36.61
CA GLU A 156 -22.31 37.50 -37.15
C GLU A 156 -22.20 38.42 -38.37
N ALA A 157 -23.19 38.39 -39.26
CA ALA A 157 -23.21 39.25 -40.45
C ALA A 157 -23.26 40.74 -40.06
N GLU A 158 -24.08 41.08 -39.07
CA GLU A 158 -24.20 42.45 -38.59
C GLU A 158 -22.93 42.92 -37.86
N GLU A 159 -22.36 42.09 -36.98
CA GLU A 159 -21.11 42.41 -36.24
C GLU A 159 -19.92 42.67 -37.20
N ARG A 160 -19.91 42.03 -38.37
CA ARG A 160 -18.92 42.29 -39.42
C ARG A 160 -19.12 43.67 -40.07
N ASN A 161 -20.37 44.10 -40.26
CA ASN A 161 -20.70 45.41 -40.81
C ASN A 161 -20.35 46.55 -39.82
N PHE A 162 -20.55 46.33 -38.51
CA PHE A 162 -20.15 47.25 -37.44
C PHE A 162 -18.65 47.55 -37.38
N SER A 163 -17.79 46.64 -37.86
CA SER A 163 -16.33 46.80 -37.81
C SER A 163 -15.73 47.64 -38.96
N GLY A 164 -16.53 47.97 -39.98
CA GLY A 164 -16.08 48.59 -41.23
C GLY A 164 -16.21 50.12 -41.33
N ASP A 165 -17.17 50.75 -40.64
CA ASP A 165 -17.42 52.19 -40.76
C ASP A 165 -17.52 52.86 -39.37
N SER A 166 -16.47 53.61 -39.02
CA SER A 166 -16.44 54.42 -37.82
C SER A 166 -17.13 55.76 -38.05
N SER A 167 -18.31 55.98 -37.47
CA SER A 167 -18.67 57.31 -36.95
C SER A 167 -19.82 57.19 -35.95
N THR A 168 -19.55 57.49 -34.68
CA THR A 168 -20.53 58.03 -33.71
C THR A 168 -21.93 57.42 -33.78
N GLU A 169 -22.04 56.09 -33.62
CA GLU A 169 -23.33 55.40 -33.59
C GLU A 169 -23.91 55.32 -32.18
N SER A 170 -25.22 55.58 -32.08
CA SER A 170 -26.05 55.61 -30.88
C SER A 170 -25.75 54.49 -29.89
N SER A 171 -25.29 54.85 -28.68
CA SER A 171 -25.06 53.95 -27.54
C SER A 171 -26.23 52.99 -27.28
N SER A 172 -27.46 53.46 -27.52
CA SER A 172 -28.70 52.68 -27.38
C SER A 172 -28.81 51.48 -28.32
N TYR A 173 -28.42 51.61 -29.60
CA TYR A 173 -28.49 50.47 -30.54
C TYR A 173 -27.46 49.41 -30.16
N LYS A 174 -26.25 49.84 -29.79
CA LYS A 174 -25.17 48.95 -29.33
C LYS A 174 -25.55 48.20 -28.06
N SER A 175 -26.21 48.85 -27.09
CA SER A 175 -26.71 48.16 -25.89
C SER A 175 -27.79 47.13 -26.22
N SER A 176 -28.76 47.48 -27.07
CA SER A 176 -29.84 46.57 -27.47
C SER A 176 -29.35 45.39 -28.31
N PHE A 177 -28.29 45.58 -29.11
CA PHE A 177 -27.61 44.50 -29.84
C PHE A 177 -26.90 43.54 -28.88
N LEU A 178 -26.17 44.07 -27.88
CA LEU A 178 -25.51 43.25 -26.86
C LEU A 178 -26.51 42.48 -25.99
N GLU A 179 -27.67 43.06 -25.70
CA GLU A 179 -28.76 42.39 -24.98
C GLU A 179 -29.26 41.15 -25.74
N ARG A 180 -29.53 41.28 -27.04
CA ARG A 180 -29.94 40.12 -27.88
C ARG A 180 -28.83 39.10 -28.05
N LYS A 181 -27.57 39.54 -28.08
CA LYS A 181 -26.40 38.64 -28.07
C LYS A 181 -26.34 37.84 -26.76
N ALA A 182 -26.68 38.46 -25.62
CA ALA A 182 -26.80 37.78 -24.33
C ALA A 182 -27.99 36.82 -24.29
N MET A 183 -29.15 37.19 -24.84
CA MET A 183 -30.31 36.28 -24.94
C MET A 183 -29.98 35.04 -25.79
N LEU A 184 -29.22 35.20 -26.89
CA LEU A 184 -28.77 34.06 -27.69
C LEU A 184 -27.76 33.19 -26.93
N GLU A 185 -26.84 33.79 -26.17
CA GLU A 185 -25.93 33.08 -25.28
C GLU A 185 -26.68 32.24 -24.25
N ASP A 186 -27.73 32.80 -23.63
CA ASP A 186 -28.57 32.09 -22.66
C ASP A 186 -29.27 30.90 -23.30
N GLN A 187 -29.87 31.06 -24.49
CA GLN A 187 -30.51 29.95 -25.22
C GLN A 187 -29.51 28.84 -25.61
N LEU A 188 -28.31 29.20 -26.07
CA LEU A 188 -27.25 28.24 -26.39
C LEU A 188 -26.76 27.49 -25.14
N THR A 189 -26.67 28.20 -24.02
CA THR A 189 -26.30 27.62 -22.72
C THR A 189 -27.37 26.64 -22.25
N GLU A 190 -28.64 27.01 -22.32
CA GLU A 190 -29.78 26.15 -21.99
C GLU A 190 -29.76 24.86 -22.83
N ILE A 191 -29.55 24.97 -24.14
CA ILE A 191 -29.42 23.81 -25.03
C ILE A 191 -28.25 22.92 -24.60
N ALA A 192 -27.11 23.47 -24.19
CA ALA A 192 -25.95 22.69 -23.77
C ALA A 192 -26.13 22.01 -22.40
N GLU A 193 -26.97 22.56 -21.51
CA GLU A 193 -27.22 22.01 -20.18
C GLU A 193 -28.29 20.91 -20.14
N LEU A 194 -29.09 20.78 -21.20
CA LEU A 194 -30.17 19.79 -21.27
C LEU A 194 -29.64 18.34 -21.07
N PRO A 195 -30.23 17.53 -20.16
CA PRO A 195 -29.69 16.22 -19.77
C PRO A 195 -29.64 15.13 -20.86
N ALA A 196 -30.36 15.32 -21.97
CA ALA A 196 -30.57 14.33 -23.03
C ALA A 196 -30.12 14.82 -24.42
N VAL A 197 -29.29 15.87 -24.47
CA VAL A 197 -28.82 16.49 -25.71
C VAL A 197 -27.98 15.52 -26.53
N SER A 198 -28.23 15.46 -27.83
CA SER A 198 -27.41 14.65 -28.72
C SER A 198 -25.99 15.24 -28.80
N ALA A 199 -24.99 14.39 -29.03
CA ALA A 199 -23.60 14.86 -29.16
C ALA A 199 -23.42 15.90 -30.28
N ASN A 200 -24.28 15.86 -31.30
CA ASN A 200 -24.25 16.79 -32.42
C ASN A 200 -24.87 18.16 -32.07
N GLU A 201 -25.99 18.17 -31.35
CA GLU A 201 -26.62 19.40 -30.84
C GLU A 201 -25.71 20.11 -29.83
N LEU A 202 -25.09 19.35 -28.92
CA LEU A 202 -24.11 19.92 -28.00
C LEU A 202 -22.96 20.57 -28.76
N LYS A 203 -22.41 19.89 -29.78
CA LYS A 203 -21.32 20.44 -30.59
C LYS A 203 -21.73 21.74 -31.31
N LYS A 204 -22.95 21.79 -31.86
CA LYS A 204 -23.50 22.99 -32.51
C LYS A 204 -23.67 24.15 -31.52
N ALA A 205 -24.24 23.88 -30.34
CA ALA A 205 -24.41 24.88 -29.30
C ALA A 205 -23.05 25.45 -28.84
N LEU A 206 -22.07 24.57 -28.62
CA LEU A 206 -20.71 24.96 -28.23
C LEU A 206 -20.01 25.78 -29.32
N SER A 207 -20.14 25.40 -30.60
CA SER A 207 -19.58 26.19 -31.70
C SER A 207 -20.23 27.57 -31.81
N GLY A 208 -21.54 27.65 -31.51
CA GLY A 208 -22.26 28.91 -31.44
C GLY A 208 -21.72 29.83 -30.34
N LEU A 209 -21.51 29.29 -29.14
CA LEU A 209 -20.91 30.04 -28.03
C LEU A 209 -19.49 30.52 -28.33
N ILE A 210 -18.68 29.70 -29.01
CA ILE A 210 -17.32 30.10 -29.43
C ILE A 210 -17.37 31.26 -30.41
N LYS A 211 -18.28 31.21 -31.40
CA LYS A 211 -18.53 32.29 -32.36
C LYS A 211 -18.97 33.59 -31.70
N LEU A 212 -19.73 33.51 -30.62
CA LEU A 212 -20.12 34.67 -29.79
C LEU A 212 -18.98 35.22 -28.91
N GLY A 213 -17.78 34.63 -28.94
CA GLY A 213 -16.65 35.01 -28.10
C GLY A 213 -16.67 34.39 -26.69
N LYS A 214 -17.60 33.46 -26.41
CA LYS A 214 -17.80 32.81 -25.11
C LYS A 214 -17.13 31.43 -25.04
N GLY A 215 -15.90 31.34 -25.56
CA GLY A 215 -15.10 30.12 -25.56
C GLY A 215 -14.87 29.48 -24.17
N PRO A 216 -14.56 30.25 -23.10
CA PRO A 216 -14.44 29.69 -21.75
C PRO A 216 -15.73 29.07 -21.22
N SER A 217 -16.89 29.69 -21.47
CA SER A 217 -18.21 29.15 -21.09
C SER A 217 -18.51 27.87 -21.86
N ALA A 218 -18.25 27.86 -23.17
CA ALA A 218 -18.39 26.66 -24.00
C ALA A 218 -17.53 25.50 -23.49
N GLN A 219 -16.25 25.76 -23.17
CA GLN A 219 -15.37 24.73 -22.61
C GLN A 219 -15.92 24.18 -21.28
N LEU A 220 -16.41 25.05 -20.39
CA LEU A 220 -16.99 24.63 -19.12
C LEU A 220 -18.24 23.74 -19.31
N LEU A 221 -19.13 24.11 -20.23
CA LEU A 221 -20.34 23.34 -20.56
C LEU A 221 -20.00 21.97 -21.16
N LEU A 222 -18.98 21.89 -22.02
CA LEU A 222 -18.49 20.62 -22.53
C LEU A 222 -18.04 19.70 -21.39
N LEU A 223 -17.21 20.21 -20.47
CA LEU A 223 -16.69 19.40 -19.36
C LEU A 223 -17.82 19.01 -18.39
N LYS A 224 -18.74 19.92 -18.07
CA LYS A 224 -19.90 19.67 -17.20
C LYS A 224 -20.81 18.58 -17.77
N SER A 225 -21.17 18.67 -19.05
CA SER A 225 -22.01 17.66 -19.71
C SER A 225 -21.34 16.29 -19.77
N ARG A 226 -20.03 16.24 -20.02
CA ARG A 226 -19.23 15.01 -20.03
C ARG A 226 -19.12 14.38 -18.64
N GLY A 227 -18.85 15.19 -17.61
CA GLY A 227 -18.84 14.76 -16.21
C GLY A 227 -20.20 14.20 -15.77
N SER A 228 -21.30 14.90 -16.05
CA SER A 228 -22.65 14.39 -15.72
C SER A 228 -22.98 13.09 -16.44
N ARG A 229 -22.54 12.92 -17.70
CA ARG A 229 -22.73 11.67 -18.45
C ARG A 229 -21.90 10.52 -17.87
N LEU A 230 -20.66 10.80 -17.48
CA LEU A 230 -19.79 9.82 -16.83
C LEU A 230 -20.39 9.37 -15.49
N GLN A 231 -20.86 10.30 -14.67
CA GLN A 231 -21.50 10.02 -13.39
C GLN A 231 -22.73 9.10 -13.57
N LYS A 232 -23.64 9.40 -14.50
CA LYS A 232 -24.79 8.52 -14.79
C LYS A 232 -24.36 7.12 -15.22
N ASN A 233 -23.34 7.01 -16.07
CA ASN A 233 -22.82 5.70 -16.47
C ASN A 233 -22.22 4.92 -15.30
N ILE A 234 -21.54 5.61 -14.38
CA ILE A 234 -20.99 5.02 -13.16
C ILE A 234 -22.12 4.58 -12.22
N GLU A 235 -23.16 5.38 -12.03
CA GLU A 235 -24.33 5.03 -11.21
C GLU A 235 -25.03 3.78 -11.72
N VAL A 236 -25.18 3.63 -13.04
CA VAL A 236 -25.71 2.41 -13.67
C VAL A 236 -24.75 1.22 -13.49
N PHE A 237 -23.44 1.46 -13.47
CA PHE A 237 -22.44 0.41 -13.34
C PHE A 237 -22.22 -0.06 -11.89
N LEU A 238 -22.40 0.82 -10.91
CA LEU A 238 -22.12 0.58 -9.48
C LEU A 238 -22.72 -0.71 -8.90
N PRO A 239 -23.99 -1.09 -9.19
CA PRO A 239 -24.57 -2.35 -8.72
C PRO A 239 -23.77 -3.60 -9.13
N SER A 240 -22.99 -3.54 -10.21
CA SER A 240 -22.15 -4.65 -10.69
C SER A 240 -20.97 -4.95 -9.76
N CYS A 241 -20.63 -4.03 -8.84
CA CYS A 241 -19.51 -4.20 -7.92
C CYS A 241 -19.71 -5.37 -6.96
N SER A 242 -20.94 -5.59 -6.49
CA SER A 242 -21.26 -6.70 -5.57
C SER A 242 -21.15 -8.07 -6.25
N VAL A 243 -21.41 -8.13 -7.57
CA VAL A 243 -21.45 -9.38 -8.34
C VAL A 243 -20.05 -9.81 -8.77
N CYS A 244 -19.17 -8.87 -9.15
CA CYS A 244 -17.82 -9.17 -9.63
C CYS A 244 -16.77 -8.18 -9.09
N PRO A 245 -16.44 -8.22 -7.79
CA PRO A 245 -15.52 -7.26 -7.16
C PRO A 245 -14.09 -7.30 -7.75
N LYS A 246 -13.67 -8.46 -8.31
CA LYS A 246 -12.36 -8.62 -8.92
C LYS A 246 -12.20 -7.87 -10.25
N THR A 247 -13.28 -7.73 -11.02
CA THR A 247 -13.25 -7.12 -12.37
C THR A 247 -13.83 -5.70 -12.38
N PHE A 248 -14.50 -5.30 -11.30
CA PHE A 248 -15.07 -3.97 -11.16
C PHE A 248 -14.05 -2.83 -11.38
N PRO A 249 -12.85 -2.83 -10.74
CA PRO A 249 -11.87 -1.75 -10.97
C PRO A 249 -11.38 -1.67 -12.41
N ALA A 250 -11.22 -2.81 -13.08
CA ALA A 250 -10.84 -2.88 -14.49
C ALA A 250 -11.89 -2.23 -15.40
N ALA A 251 -13.16 -2.61 -15.22
CA ALA A 251 -14.26 -2.08 -16.00
C ALA A 251 -14.49 -0.58 -15.74
N LEU A 252 -14.35 -0.16 -14.48
CA LEU A 252 -14.47 1.25 -14.10
C LEU A 252 -13.32 2.08 -14.69
N SER A 253 -12.07 1.60 -14.65
CA SER A 253 -10.93 2.28 -15.27
C SER A 253 -11.20 2.49 -16.76
N ARG A 254 -11.62 1.44 -17.49
CA ARG A 254 -11.98 1.56 -18.91
C ARG A 254 -13.05 2.63 -19.16
N LEU A 255 -14.08 2.69 -18.33
CA LEU A 255 -15.16 3.68 -18.47
C LEU A 255 -14.64 5.12 -18.29
N VAL A 256 -13.89 5.38 -17.23
CA VAL A 256 -13.36 6.72 -16.90
C VAL A 256 -12.33 7.15 -17.93
N PHE A 257 -11.31 6.33 -18.19
CA PHE A 257 -10.22 6.68 -19.10
C PHE A 257 -10.68 6.80 -20.56
N SER A 258 -11.67 6.03 -21.00
CA SER A 258 -12.26 6.20 -22.34
C SER A 258 -13.05 7.51 -22.47
N MET A 259 -13.74 7.94 -21.41
CA MET A 259 -14.42 9.24 -21.39
C MET A 259 -13.41 10.40 -21.39
N ILE A 260 -12.32 10.29 -20.63
CA ILE A 260 -11.23 11.27 -20.63
C ILE A 260 -10.63 11.39 -22.03
N SER A 261 -10.29 10.25 -22.66
CA SER A 261 -9.76 10.24 -24.03
C SER A 261 -10.74 10.88 -25.02
N LEU A 262 -12.03 10.54 -24.95
CA LEU A 262 -13.03 11.08 -25.85
C LEU A 262 -13.15 12.60 -25.72
N THR A 263 -13.23 13.08 -24.48
CA THR A 263 -13.39 14.50 -24.16
C THR A 263 -12.16 15.31 -24.58
N THR A 264 -10.97 14.76 -24.39
CA THR A 264 -9.70 15.39 -24.82
C THR A 264 -9.66 15.57 -26.33
N ARG A 265 -9.99 14.52 -27.08
CA ARG A 265 -10.06 14.58 -28.55
C ARG A 265 -11.11 15.57 -29.04
N GLU A 266 -12.30 15.56 -28.45
CA GLU A 266 -13.37 16.49 -28.84
C GLU A 266 -13.04 17.94 -28.51
N SER A 267 -12.46 18.20 -27.34
CA SER A 267 -12.02 19.54 -26.96
C SER A 267 -10.95 20.06 -27.94
N GLY A 268 -9.96 19.23 -28.32
CA GLY A 268 -8.98 19.60 -29.35
C GLY A 268 -9.62 19.93 -30.71
N LEU A 269 -10.66 19.19 -31.12
CA LEU A 269 -11.39 19.45 -32.37
C LEU A 269 -12.23 20.73 -32.35
N ILE A 270 -12.76 21.12 -31.19
CA ILE A 270 -13.67 22.28 -31.05
C ILE A 270 -12.89 23.57 -30.77
N PHE A 271 -11.87 23.49 -29.91
CA PHE A 271 -11.16 24.66 -29.36
C PHE A 271 -9.72 24.82 -29.90
N GLY A 272 -9.21 23.83 -30.64
CA GLY A 272 -7.83 23.81 -31.14
C GLY A 272 -6.78 23.66 -30.03
N ASP A 273 -5.52 23.89 -30.38
CA ASP A 273 -4.37 23.78 -29.47
C ASP A 273 -4.17 25.03 -28.59
N ASN A 274 -5.25 25.54 -28.00
CA ASN A 274 -5.16 26.67 -27.08
C ASN A 274 -4.81 26.17 -25.66
N PRO A 275 -3.66 26.59 -25.09
CA PRO A 275 -3.19 26.07 -23.81
C PRO A 275 -4.15 26.35 -22.64
N VAL A 276 -4.96 27.40 -22.71
CA VAL A 276 -5.95 27.73 -21.67
C VAL A 276 -7.03 26.64 -21.59
N TYR A 277 -7.51 26.17 -22.74
CA TYR A 277 -8.53 25.12 -22.80
C TYR A 277 -7.92 23.75 -22.52
N THR A 278 -6.72 23.47 -23.05
CA THR A 278 -6.01 22.22 -22.75
C THR A 278 -5.75 22.06 -21.25
N ASN A 279 -5.31 23.11 -20.55
CA ASN A 279 -5.09 23.05 -19.10
C ASN A 279 -6.39 22.75 -18.34
N ARG A 280 -7.52 23.31 -18.79
CA ARG A 280 -8.81 23.02 -18.16
C ARG A 280 -9.29 21.58 -18.38
N VAL A 281 -8.96 20.98 -19.52
CA VAL A 281 -9.18 19.54 -19.76
C VAL A 281 -8.30 18.69 -18.84
N VAL A 282 -7.03 19.08 -18.64
CA VAL A 282 -6.12 18.41 -17.70
C VAL A 282 -6.72 18.43 -16.30
N GLN A 283 -7.06 19.61 -15.76
CA GLN A 283 -7.67 19.73 -14.43
C GLN A 283 -8.94 18.91 -14.26
N TRP A 284 -9.81 18.89 -15.27
CA TRP A 284 -11.00 18.05 -15.25
C TRP A 284 -10.64 16.56 -15.23
N ALA A 285 -9.68 16.12 -16.03
CA ALA A 285 -9.21 14.73 -16.03
C ALA A 285 -8.59 14.33 -14.68
N GLU A 286 -7.88 15.24 -14.00
CA GLU A 286 -7.36 15.04 -12.66
C GLU A 286 -8.50 14.80 -11.65
N TRP A 287 -9.55 15.63 -11.66
CA TRP A 287 -10.73 15.43 -10.81
C TRP A 287 -11.45 14.12 -11.07
N GLU A 288 -11.61 13.72 -12.34
CA GLU A 288 -12.24 12.44 -12.69
C GLU A 288 -11.38 11.24 -12.23
N ILE A 289 -10.05 11.35 -12.27
CA ILE A 289 -9.14 10.32 -11.74
C ILE A 289 -9.21 10.26 -10.22
N GLU A 290 -9.28 11.39 -9.52
CA GLU A 290 -9.46 11.43 -8.07
C GLU A 290 -10.78 10.78 -7.65
N PHE A 291 -11.88 11.13 -8.35
CA PHE A 291 -13.19 10.53 -8.18
C PHE A 291 -13.14 9.01 -8.41
N PHE A 292 -12.49 8.57 -9.49
CA PHE A 292 -12.27 7.17 -9.80
C PHE A 292 -11.54 6.42 -8.68
N VAL A 293 -10.41 6.94 -8.20
CA VAL A 293 -9.61 6.28 -7.16
C VAL A 293 -10.40 6.17 -5.86
N ARG A 294 -11.15 7.22 -5.49
CA ARG A 294 -12.03 7.19 -4.33
C ARG A 294 -13.11 6.10 -4.48
N LEU A 295 -13.74 6.00 -5.65
CA LEU A 295 -14.78 5.01 -5.90
C LEU A 295 -14.24 3.58 -5.85
N VAL A 296 -13.03 3.34 -6.40
CA VAL A 296 -12.37 2.04 -6.30
C VAL A 296 -12.13 1.66 -4.84
N LYS A 297 -11.66 2.59 -4.01
CA LYS A 297 -11.41 2.36 -2.58
C LYS A 297 -12.70 2.05 -1.81
N GLU A 298 -13.75 2.85 -2.02
CA GLU A 298 -15.05 2.70 -1.32
C GLU A 298 -15.75 1.37 -1.64
N ASN A 299 -15.52 0.84 -2.85
CA ASN A 299 -16.19 -0.35 -3.35
C ASN A 299 -15.23 -1.56 -3.47
N ALA A 300 -14.03 -1.46 -2.92
CA ALA A 300 -13.07 -2.55 -2.93
C ALA A 300 -13.55 -3.74 -2.07
N PRO A 301 -13.19 -4.99 -2.43
CA PRO A 301 -13.33 -6.10 -1.49
C PRO A 301 -12.49 -5.84 -0.23
N PRO A 302 -12.81 -6.49 0.91
CA PRO A 302 -12.07 -6.29 2.15
C PRO A 302 -10.57 -6.51 1.94
N SER A 303 -9.76 -5.53 2.36
CA SER A 303 -8.32 -5.44 2.07
C SER A 303 -7.50 -6.66 2.54
N GLU A 304 -8.03 -7.44 3.49
CA GLU A 304 -7.40 -8.67 3.99
C GLU A 304 -7.53 -9.86 3.02
N THR A 305 -8.39 -9.77 2.00
CA THR A 305 -8.66 -10.88 1.08
C THR A 305 -7.64 -10.96 -0.07
N ILE A 306 -7.37 -12.19 -0.55
CA ILE A 306 -6.57 -12.44 -1.77
C ILE A 306 -7.15 -11.68 -2.96
N SER A 307 -8.49 -11.65 -3.06
CA SER A 307 -9.21 -10.93 -4.10
C SER A 307 -8.92 -9.43 -4.10
N ALA A 308 -8.68 -8.81 -2.94
CA ALA A 308 -8.35 -7.40 -2.85
C ALA A 308 -7.00 -7.09 -3.49
N LEU A 309 -5.98 -7.92 -3.22
CA LEU A 309 -4.67 -7.75 -3.84
C LEU A 309 -4.77 -7.86 -5.36
N ARG A 310 -5.49 -8.86 -5.88
CA ARG A 310 -5.72 -9.01 -7.32
C ARG A 310 -6.46 -7.82 -7.92
N ALA A 311 -7.55 -7.37 -7.27
CA ALA A 311 -8.37 -6.28 -7.76
C ALA A 311 -7.59 -4.94 -7.78
N ALA A 312 -6.83 -4.64 -6.72
CA ALA A 312 -5.96 -3.48 -6.64
C ALA A 312 -4.86 -3.53 -7.72
N SER A 313 -4.27 -4.71 -7.89
CA SER A 313 -3.19 -4.94 -8.85
C SER A 313 -3.64 -4.77 -10.31
N ILE A 314 -4.82 -5.32 -10.67
CA ILE A 314 -5.44 -5.10 -11.98
C ILE A 314 -5.82 -3.63 -12.17
N CYS A 315 -6.37 -2.97 -11.14
CA CYS A 315 -6.73 -1.55 -11.20
C CYS A 315 -5.52 -0.68 -11.59
N VAL A 316 -4.39 -0.87 -10.91
CA VAL A 316 -3.14 -0.14 -11.22
C VAL A 316 -2.65 -0.46 -12.62
N GLN A 317 -2.63 -1.75 -13.00
CA GLN A 317 -2.18 -2.21 -14.31
C GLN A 317 -2.99 -1.58 -15.46
N ASP A 318 -4.32 -1.66 -15.41
CA ASP A 318 -5.19 -1.15 -16.47
C ASP A 318 -5.16 0.38 -16.51
N SER A 319 -5.22 1.04 -15.35
CA SER A 319 -5.22 2.49 -15.27
C SER A 319 -3.91 3.09 -15.80
N LEU A 320 -2.76 2.47 -15.52
CA LEU A 320 -1.47 2.90 -16.08
C LEU A 320 -1.40 2.64 -17.59
N ASN A 321 -1.88 1.50 -18.07
CA ASN A 321 -1.96 1.24 -19.51
C ASN A 321 -2.81 2.30 -20.23
N TYR A 322 -3.94 2.72 -19.64
CA TYR A 322 -4.73 3.81 -20.19
C TYR A 322 -4.03 5.17 -20.10
N CYS A 323 -3.28 5.45 -19.03
CA CYS A 323 -2.46 6.66 -18.96
C CYS A 323 -1.43 6.70 -20.09
N LEU A 324 -0.73 5.60 -20.37
CA LEU A 324 0.20 5.51 -21.50
C LEU A 324 -0.47 5.78 -22.85
N LEU A 325 -1.72 5.33 -23.04
CA LEU A 325 -2.50 5.65 -24.24
C LEU A 325 -2.86 7.14 -24.31
N LEU A 326 -3.20 7.75 -23.17
CA LEU A 326 -3.52 9.19 -23.08
C LEU A 326 -2.29 10.09 -23.31
N GLU A 327 -1.09 9.61 -23.04
CA GLU A 327 0.15 10.35 -23.31
C GLU A 327 0.30 10.69 -24.81
N SER A 328 -0.23 9.85 -25.71
CA SER A 328 -0.30 10.14 -27.15
C SER A 328 -1.18 11.33 -27.51
N GLN A 329 -2.10 11.72 -26.62
CA GLN A 329 -2.99 12.87 -26.74
C GLN A 329 -2.48 14.08 -25.94
N GLY A 330 -1.25 14.02 -25.43
CA GLY A 330 -0.64 15.11 -24.66
C GLY A 330 -0.97 15.11 -23.16
N LEU A 331 -1.70 14.11 -22.65
CA LEU A 331 -2.08 14.01 -21.23
C LEU A 331 -1.15 13.06 -20.47
N LYS A 332 -0.33 13.61 -19.57
CA LYS A 332 0.63 12.85 -18.75
C LYS A 332 0.13 12.65 -17.31
N LEU A 333 -0.73 11.65 -17.11
CA LEU A 333 -1.44 11.41 -15.84
C LEU A 333 -0.85 10.26 -14.99
N SER A 334 0.13 9.52 -15.52
CA SER A 334 0.74 8.35 -14.88
C SER A 334 1.28 8.63 -13.47
N LYS A 335 1.93 9.79 -13.27
CA LYS A 335 2.50 10.17 -11.96
C LYS A 335 1.40 10.47 -10.92
N LEU A 336 0.37 11.20 -11.31
CA LEU A 336 -0.77 11.52 -10.44
C LEU A 336 -1.45 10.23 -9.98
N LEU A 337 -1.73 9.33 -10.93
CA LEU A 337 -2.37 8.06 -10.65
C LEU A 337 -1.57 7.21 -9.64
N LEU A 338 -0.25 7.13 -9.79
CA LEU A 338 0.62 6.41 -8.85
C LEU A 338 0.56 7.00 -7.44
N VAL A 339 0.50 8.33 -7.30
CA VAL A 339 0.38 9.01 -6.00
C VAL A 339 -0.95 8.69 -5.34
N LEU A 340 -2.05 8.73 -6.09
CA LEU A 340 -3.41 8.51 -5.55
C LEU A 340 -3.68 7.05 -5.17
N LEU A 341 -3.15 6.09 -5.94
CA LEU A 341 -3.34 4.65 -5.72
C LEU A 341 -2.35 4.05 -4.72
N ARG A 342 -1.20 4.68 -4.47
CA ARG A 342 -0.17 4.15 -3.55
C ARG A 342 -0.72 3.81 -2.16
N PRO A 343 -1.46 4.69 -1.45
CA PRO A 343 -1.96 4.38 -0.11
C PRO A 343 -2.87 3.15 -0.08
N TYR A 344 -3.72 3.00 -1.10
CA TYR A 344 -4.61 1.84 -1.22
C TYR A 344 -3.85 0.55 -1.44
N LEU A 345 -2.88 0.56 -2.36
CA LEU A 345 -2.09 -0.63 -2.65
C LEU A 345 -1.23 -1.04 -1.44
N GLU A 346 -0.63 -0.07 -0.75
CA GLU A 346 0.18 -0.33 0.45
C GLU A 346 -0.65 -0.92 1.60
N GLU A 347 -1.87 -0.42 1.82
CA GLU A 347 -2.81 -0.99 2.80
C GLU A 347 -3.18 -2.44 2.46
N VAL A 348 -3.54 -2.70 1.19
CA VAL A 348 -3.91 -4.04 0.72
C VAL A 348 -2.73 -5.01 0.83
N LEU A 349 -1.51 -4.56 0.49
CA LEU A 349 -0.29 -5.35 0.66
C LEU A 349 -0.04 -5.65 2.13
N GLU A 350 -0.09 -4.65 3.02
CA GLU A 350 0.12 -4.83 4.46
C GLU A 350 -0.83 -5.89 5.03
N LEU A 351 -2.12 -5.77 4.74
CA LEU A 351 -3.13 -6.67 5.26
C LEU A 351 -3.01 -8.09 4.68
N ASN A 352 -2.63 -8.23 3.41
CA ASN A 352 -2.35 -9.53 2.80
C ASN A 352 -1.09 -10.19 3.38
N PHE A 353 -0.02 -9.43 3.64
CA PHE A 353 1.19 -9.97 4.29
C PHE A 353 0.96 -10.30 5.76
N ARG A 354 0.08 -9.57 6.46
CA ARG A 354 -0.37 -9.93 7.80
C ARG A 354 -1.20 -11.22 7.79
N ARG A 355 -2.10 -11.40 6.82
CA ARG A 355 -2.82 -12.67 6.60
C ARG A 355 -1.84 -13.81 6.33
N ALA A 356 -0.89 -13.61 5.42
CA ALA A 356 0.13 -14.60 5.08
C ALA A 356 0.95 -15.01 6.31
N ARG A 357 1.35 -14.04 7.14
CA ARG A 357 2.02 -14.31 8.41
C ARG A 357 1.18 -15.20 9.32
N LYS A 358 -0.10 -14.86 9.54
CA LYS A 358 -1.02 -15.71 10.32
C LYS A 358 -1.15 -17.09 9.73
N ALA A 359 -1.32 -17.20 8.41
CA ALA A 359 -1.45 -18.49 7.74
C ALA A 359 -0.19 -19.37 7.89
N VAL A 360 1.02 -18.82 7.87
CA VAL A 360 2.26 -19.58 8.07
C VAL A 360 2.35 -20.16 9.49
N PHE A 361 1.93 -19.41 10.51
CA PHE A 361 2.20 -19.75 11.93
C PHE A 361 0.99 -20.25 12.73
N ASP A 362 -0.23 -19.93 12.32
CA ASP A 362 -1.46 -20.45 12.92
C ASP A 362 -1.82 -21.80 12.28
N SER A 363 -2.34 -22.73 13.08
CA SER A 363 -2.79 -24.07 12.67
C SER A 363 -4.09 -24.03 11.84
N MET A 364 -4.27 -23.00 11.03
CA MET A 364 -5.36 -22.95 10.07
C MET A 364 -5.08 -24.04 9.03
N GLU A 365 -5.99 -25.01 8.93
CA GLU A 365 -5.97 -26.07 7.92
C GLU A 365 -5.88 -25.41 6.55
N VAL A 366 -4.70 -25.47 5.96
CA VAL A 366 -4.51 -25.21 4.54
C VAL A 366 -4.95 -26.53 3.89
N ASP A 367 -5.98 -26.48 3.05
CA ASP A 367 -6.57 -27.65 2.39
C ASP A 367 -5.47 -28.58 1.83
N GLU A 368 -5.55 -29.89 2.04
CA GLU A 368 -4.44 -30.79 1.66
C GLU A 368 -4.27 -30.93 0.13
N ASN A 369 -5.19 -30.33 -0.65
CA ASN A 369 -5.25 -30.42 -2.11
C ASN A 369 -4.75 -29.17 -2.85
N LEU A 370 -3.67 -28.56 -2.39
CA LEU A 370 -3.26 -27.26 -2.90
C LEU A 370 -2.29 -27.31 -4.10
N PRO A 371 -2.55 -26.52 -5.18
CA PRO A 371 -1.83 -26.63 -6.44
C PRO A 371 -0.48 -25.90 -6.37
N LEU A 372 0.55 -26.58 -5.87
CA LEU A 372 1.94 -26.16 -6.02
C LEU A 372 2.55 -26.73 -7.31
N SER A 373 3.54 -26.04 -7.86
CA SER A 373 4.31 -26.56 -8.99
C SER A 373 4.93 -27.92 -8.63
N PRO A 374 4.85 -28.95 -9.51
CA PRO A 374 5.48 -30.25 -9.28
C PRO A 374 6.98 -30.15 -8.99
N HIS A 375 7.64 -29.12 -9.51
CA HIS A 375 9.06 -28.86 -9.23
C HIS A 375 9.31 -28.49 -7.76
N PHE A 376 8.44 -27.68 -7.15
CA PHE A 376 8.54 -27.31 -5.74
C PHE A 376 8.28 -28.51 -4.84
N VAL A 377 7.27 -29.31 -5.17
CA VAL A 377 6.98 -30.57 -4.47
C VAL A 377 8.20 -31.48 -4.51
N SER A 378 8.75 -31.74 -5.70
CA SER A 378 9.91 -32.62 -5.86
C SER A 378 11.14 -32.13 -5.09
N ALA A 379 11.40 -30.82 -5.05
CA ALA A 379 12.58 -30.25 -4.42
C ALA A 379 12.54 -30.33 -2.89
N VAL A 380 11.38 -30.09 -2.28
CA VAL A 380 11.21 -30.18 -0.82
C VAL A 380 11.05 -31.65 -0.38
N SER A 381 10.31 -32.47 -1.14
CA SER A 381 10.14 -33.89 -0.86
C SER A 381 11.42 -34.72 -0.99
N ALA A 382 12.47 -34.19 -1.63
CA ALA A 382 13.79 -34.83 -1.66
C ALA A 382 14.38 -35.06 -0.25
N PHE A 383 13.91 -34.31 0.75
CA PHE A 383 14.34 -34.41 2.16
C PHE A 383 13.38 -35.25 3.02
N ALA A 384 12.36 -35.88 2.43
CA ALA A 384 11.39 -36.70 3.14
C ALA A 384 12.01 -38.05 3.56
N THR A 385 12.13 -38.29 4.86
CA THR A 385 12.30 -39.62 5.45
C THR A 385 10.94 -40.11 6.01
N SER A 386 10.84 -41.37 6.44
CA SER A 386 9.59 -41.97 6.94
C SER A 386 8.94 -41.24 8.15
N SER A 387 9.65 -40.29 8.79
CA SER A 387 9.16 -39.45 9.91
C SER A 387 9.00 -37.95 9.56
N ASN A 388 9.39 -37.49 8.36
CA ASN A 388 9.55 -36.06 8.03
C ASN A 388 8.37 -35.40 7.29
N SER A 389 7.17 -36.00 7.25
CA SER A 389 6.04 -35.43 6.47
C SER A 389 5.71 -34.00 6.90
N VAL A 390 5.58 -33.76 8.22
CA VAL A 390 5.20 -32.46 8.79
C VAL A 390 6.20 -31.33 8.45
N LEU A 391 7.49 -31.66 8.37
CA LEU A 391 8.54 -30.69 8.01
C LEU A 391 8.44 -30.30 6.53
N VAL A 392 8.28 -31.29 5.64
CA VAL A 392 8.07 -31.07 4.21
C VAL A 392 6.81 -30.23 4.01
N ASP A 393 5.72 -30.56 4.72
CA ASP A 393 4.47 -29.81 4.69
C ASP A 393 4.66 -28.35 5.13
N SER A 394 5.51 -28.09 6.13
CA SER A 394 5.82 -26.73 6.58
C SER A 394 6.50 -25.88 5.50
N GLY A 395 7.48 -26.45 4.78
CA GLY A 395 8.17 -25.78 3.68
C GLY A 395 7.26 -25.55 2.49
N MET A 396 6.42 -26.53 2.17
CA MET A 396 5.41 -26.45 1.11
C MET A 396 4.36 -25.38 1.42
N LYS A 397 3.86 -25.35 2.66
CA LYS A 397 2.91 -24.33 3.14
C LYS A 397 3.49 -22.92 3.03
N PHE A 398 4.76 -22.72 3.42
CA PHE A 398 5.44 -21.44 3.26
C PHE A 398 5.51 -21.01 1.78
N LEU A 399 5.99 -21.89 0.89
CA LEU A 399 6.11 -21.61 -0.55
C LEU A 399 4.76 -21.30 -1.18
N TYR A 400 3.71 -22.03 -0.79
CA TYR A 400 2.36 -21.79 -1.28
C TYR A 400 1.87 -20.39 -0.92
N ILE A 401 2.00 -19.99 0.34
CA ILE A 401 1.55 -18.68 0.81
C ILE A 401 2.26 -17.54 0.05
N ILE A 402 3.55 -17.70 -0.23
CA ILE A 402 4.28 -16.74 -1.05
C ILE A 402 3.80 -16.77 -2.51
N SER A 403 3.59 -17.95 -3.10
CA SER A 403 3.05 -18.08 -4.47
C SER A 403 1.69 -17.42 -4.61
N ASP A 404 0.78 -17.63 -3.65
CA ASP A 404 -0.56 -17.06 -3.61
C ASP A 404 -0.53 -15.53 -3.67
N ILE A 405 0.37 -14.89 -2.90
CA ILE A 405 0.56 -13.43 -2.93
C ILE A 405 1.13 -12.98 -4.28
N LEU A 406 2.20 -13.64 -4.72
CA LEU A 406 2.97 -13.27 -5.89
C LEU A 406 2.14 -13.39 -7.19
N GLU A 407 1.27 -14.40 -7.30
CA GLU A 407 0.36 -14.59 -8.44
C GLU A 407 -0.71 -13.50 -8.56
N GLN A 408 -1.01 -12.76 -7.48
CA GLN A 408 -1.94 -11.64 -7.56
C GLN A 408 -1.30 -10.37 -8.17
N LEU A 409 0.03 -10.29 -8.23
CA LEU A 409 0.75 -9.10 -8.67
C LEU A 409 0.86 -9.04 -10.20
N MET A 410 0.49 -7.89 -10.77
CA MET A 410 0.58 -7.60 -12.20
C MET A 410 1.92 -6.92 -12.53
N PRO A 411 2.45 -7.03 -13.75
CA PRO A 411 3.79 -6.54 -14.10
C PRO A 411 4.05 -5.05 -13.79
N LEU A 412 3.09 -4.16 -14.04
CA LEU A 412 3.28 -2.73 -13.72
C LEU A 412 3.28 -2.45 -12.22
N VAL A 413 2.57 -3.26 -11.42
CA VAL A 413 2.62 -3.17 -9.96
C VAL A 413 3.99 -3.60 -9.47
N VAL A 414 4.55 -4.67 -10.04
CA VAL A 414 5.90 -5.14 -9.72
C VAL A 414 6.94 -4.07 -10.07
N SER A 415 6.83 -3.44 -11.24
CA SER A 415 7.74 -2.37 -11.67
C SER A 415 7.75 -1.16 -10.73
N HIS A 416 6.58 -0.75 -10.22
CA HIS A 416 6.45 0.47 -9.42
C HIS A 416 6.49 0.24 -7.90
N PHE A 417 6.11 -0.95 -7.43
CA PHE A 417 5.94 -1.26 -6.01
C PHE A 417 6.71 -2.51 -5.58
N GLY A 418 7.43 -3.18 -6.48
CA GLY A 418 8.17 -4.40 -6.17
C GLY A 418 9.21 -4.23 -5.05
N GLY A 419 9.86 -3.06 -4.99
CA GLY A 419 10.77 -2.71 -3.90
C GLY A 419 10.12 -2.76 -2.50
N ASN A 420 8.80 -2.58 -2.40
CA ASN A 420 8.05 -2.70 -1.14
C ASN A 420 7.63 -4.15 -0.83
N VAL A 421 7.55 -5.01 -1.84
CA VAL A 421 7.12 -6.42 -1.69
C VAL A 421 8.29 -7.29 -1.22
N LEU A 422 9.48 -7.10 -1.78
CA LEU A 422 10.67 -7.91 -1.46
C LEU A 422 11.03 -7.91 0.04
N PRO A 423 11.10 -6.76 0.75
CA PRO A 423 11.39 -6.74 2.19
C PRO A 423 10.33 -7.47 3.03
N ARG A 424 9.07 -7.44 2.60
CA ARG A 424 7.97 -8.13 3.29
C ARG A 424 8.08 -9.65 3.13
N ILE A 425 8.51 -10.12 1.96
CA ILE A 425 8.85 -11.54 1.74
C ILE A 425 10.04 -11.92 2.64
N SER A 426 11.09 -11.10 2.71
CA SER A 426 12.23 -11.36 3.60
C SER A 426 11.80 -11.46 5.07
N GLN A 427 10.90 -10.59 5.53
CA GLN A 427 10.36 -10.65 6.89
C GLN A 427 9.56 -11.93 7.17
N LEU A 428 8.81 -12.44 6.18
CA LEU A 428 8.12 -13.72 6.32
C LEU A 428 9.13 -14.89 6.39
N PHE A 429 10.15 -14.85 5.53
CA PHE A 429 11.21 -15.85 5.52
C PHE A 429 12.00 -15.86 6.84
N ASP A 430 12.34 -14.69 7.38
CA ASP A 430 13.02 -14.56 8.68
C ASP A 430 12.22 -15.17 9.82
N LYS A 431 10.90 -14.90 9.87
CA LYS A 431 10.00 -15.53 10.85
C LYS A 431 9.86 -17.03 10.66
N TYR A 432 9.91 -17.50 9.41
CA TYR A 432 9.93 -18.93 9.12
C TYR A 432 11.24 -19.56 9.62
N MET A 433 12.40 -18.91 9.42
CA MET A 433 13.67 -19.35 10.01
C MET A 433 13.60 -19.39 11.54
N ASP A 434 12.98 -18.40 12.20
CA ASP A 434 12.78 -18.42 13.65
C ASP A 434 11.94 -19.61 14.12
N ALA A 435 10.92 -20.00 13.37
CA ALA A 435 10.13 -21.20 13.66
C ALA A 435 10.95 -22.48 13.49
N LEU A 436 11.81 -22.55 12.46
CA LEU A 436 12.74 -23.67 12.28
C LEU A 436 13.80 -23.74 13.38
N ILE A 437 14.30 -22.59 13.86
CA ILE A 437 15.22 -22.52 15.01
C ILE A 437 14.56 -23.12 16.26
N ARG A 438 13.29 -22.79 16.53
CA ARG A 438 12.52 -23.35 17.65
C ARG A 438 12.24 -24.84 17.52
N ALA A 439 12.27 -25.39 16.30
CA ALA A 439 12.11 -26.83 16.07
C ALA A 439 13.40 -27.63 16.32
N LEU A 440 14.57 -26.98 16.38
CA LEU A 440 15.84 -27.60 16.73
C LEU A 440 15.95 -27.80 18.26
N PRO A 441 16.64 -28.85 18.74
CA PRO A 441 16.68 -29.18 20.17
C PRO A 441 17.50 -28.15 20.95
N GLY A 442 17.03 -27.63 22.10
CA GLY A 442 17.70 -26.59 22.91
C GLY A 442 18.32 -27.11 24.22
N PRO A 443 19.29 -26.40 24.83
CA PRO A 443 19.94 -26.84 26.06
C PRO A 443 19.11 -26.60 27.35
N SER A 444 18.00 -25.86 27.28
CA SER A 444 17.18 -25.46 28.43
C SER A 444 15.80 -26.14 28.49
N ASP A 445 15.59 -27.22 27.75
CA ASP A 445 14.27 -27.87 27.66
C ASP A 445 13.86 -28.62 28.95
N ASP A 446 14.71 -28.67 29.98
CA ASP A 446 14.40 -29.26 31.30
C ASP A 446 13.96 -28.25 32.38
N ASP A 447 14.03 -26.92 32.13
CA ASP A 447 13.80 -25.91 33.19
C ASP A 447 12.82 -24.76 32.86
N SER A 448 12.21 -24.69 31.66
CA SER A 448 11.26 -23.61 31.35
C SER A 448 9.82 -23.95 31.75
N LEU A 449 9.53 -23.80 33.05
CA LEU A 449 8.21 -23.42 33.51
C LEU A 449 7.85 -22.05 32.90
N THR A 450 6.65 -21.93 32.34
CA THR A 450 5.95 -20.65 32.05
C THR A 450 6.53 -19.70 30.98
N GLU A 451 6.72 -20.17 29.74
CA GLU A 451 6.61 -19.28 28.58
C GLU A 451 5.44 -19.71 27.70
N LEU A 452 4.71 -18.74 27.15
CA LEU A 452 3.52 -18.93 26.32
C LEU A 452 3.75 -20.09 25.36
N LYS A 453 2.92 -21.13 25.51
CA LYS A 453 2.97 -22.34 24.70
C LYS A 453 2.51 -22.02 23.27
N GLU A 454 3.32 -21.27 22.52
CA GLU A 454 3.27 -21.30 21.06
C GLU A 454 3.51 -22.75 20.68
N THR A 455 2.49 -23.40 20.14
CA THR A 455 2.54 -24.79 19.69
C THR A 455 3.67 -24.95 18.68
N ILE A 456 4.79 -25.51 19.11
CA ILE A 456 5.87 -25.92 18.20
C ILE A 456 5.30 -27.07 17.36
N PRO A 457 5.15 -26.90 16.02
CA PRO A 457 4.44 -27.86 15.19
C PRO A 457 5.18 -29.19 15.02
N PHE A 458 6.51 -29.19 15.16
CA PHE A 458 7.35 -30.39 15.12
C PHE A 458 8.71 -30.12 15.80
N ARG A 459 9.37 -31.19 16.29
CA ARG A 459 10.70 -31.13 16.91
C ARG A 459 11.64 -32.09 16.17
N ALA A 460 12.80 -31.61 15.76
CA ALA A 460 13.82 -32.43 15.12
C ALA A 460 14.77 -33.00 16.16
N GLU A 461 14.66 -34.29 16.45
CA GLU A 461 15.47 -34.93 17.50
C GLU A 461 16.72 -35.59 16.91
N THR A 462 16.62 -36.12 15.69
CA THR A 462 17.72 -36.85 15.03
C THR A 462 18.59 -35.93 14.18
N ASP A 463 19.87 -36.30 13.99
CA ASP A 463 20.79 -35.60 13.09
C ASP A 463 20.22 -35.51 11.66
N SER A 464 19.51 -36.56 11.20
CA SER A 464 18.84 -36.56 9.90
C SER A 464 17.71 -35.54 9.80
N GLU A 465 16.88 -35.39 10.84
CA GLU A 465 15.79 -34.41 10.87
C GLU A 465 16.33 -32.98 10.92
N GLN A 466 17.36 -32.73 11.74
CA GLN A 466 17.99 -31.41 11.83
C GLN A 466 18.67 -31.01 10.52
N LEU A 467 19.35 -31.94 9.85
CA LEU A 467 19.93 -31.72 8.53
C LEU A 467 18.86 -31.53 7.45
N ALA A 468 17.73 -32.25 7.51
CA ALA A 468 16.61 -32.05 6.60
C ALA A 468 16.02 -30.63 6.72
N ILE A 469 15.90 -30.08 7.94
CA ILE A 469 15.49 -28.68 8.15
C ILE A 469 16.43 -27.72 7.41
N LEU A 470 17.75 -27.89 7.59
CA LEU A 470 18.75 -27.05 6.92
C LEU A 470 18.68 -27.20 5.39
N GLY A 471 18.50 -28.44 4.90
CA GLY A 471 18.37 -28.74 3.47
C GLY A 471 17.16 -28.06 2.83
N ILE A 472 16.00 -28.13 3.47
CA ILE A 472 14.76 -27.47 3.02
C ILE A 472 14.93 -25.95 3.05
N ALA A 473 15.39 -25.39 4.17
CA ALA A 473 15.60 -23.95 4.31
C ALA A 473 16.58 -23.41 3.27
N PHE A 474 17.69 -24.11 3.04
CA PHE A 474 18.68 -23.76 2.03
C PHE A 474 18.10 -23.83 0.62
N THR A 475 17.32 -24.88 0.31
CA THR A 475 16.70 -25.05 -1.01
C THR A 475 15.66 -23.95 -1.28
N ILE A 476 14.86 -23.59 -0.28
CA ILE A 476 13.93 -22.45 -0.39
C ILE A 476 14.70 -21.15 -0.66
N MET A 477 15.79 -20.91 0.07
CA MET A 477 16.58 -19.68 -0.02
C MET A 477 17.36 -19.54 -1.33
N ASP A 478 18.07 -20.59 -1.76
CA ASP A 478 19.02 -20.56 -2.87
C ASP A 478 18.33 -20.78 -4.23
N GLU A 479 17.25 -21.58 -4.27
CA GLU A 479 16.61 -22.03 -5.51
C GLU A 479 15.14 -21.57 -5.63
N LEU A 480 14.26 -22.01 -4.72
CA LEU A 480 12.81 -21.95 -4.95
C LEU A 480 12.27 -20.52 -4.87
N LEU A 481 12.57 -19.79 -3.80
CA LEU A 481 12.09 -18.42 -3.61
C LEU A 481 12.69 -17.45 -4.66
N PRO A 482 14.00 -17.49 -4.98
CA PRO A 482 14.55 -16.70 -6.06
C PRO A 482 13.94 -17.02 -7.43
N SER A 483 13.66 -18.31 -7.73
CA SER A 483 13.05 -18.70 -9.01
C SER A 483 11.65 -18.10 -9.19
N MET A 484 10.84 -18.09 -8.12
CA MET A 484 9.49 -17.55 -8.12
C MET A 484 9.49 -16.03 -8.31
N VAL A 485 10.38 -15.32 -7.62
CA VAL A 485 10.51 -13.85 -7.72
C VAL A 485 11.04 -13.43 -9.09
N VAL A 486 12.08 -14.09 -9.61
CA VAL A 486 12.65 -13.76 -10.93
C VAL A 486 11.63 -13.94 -12.05
N LYS A 487 10.79 -14.98 -11.99
CA LYS A 487 9.71 -15.20 -12.97
C LYS A 487 8.77 -13.99 -13.10
N ILE A 488 8.54 -13.28 -12.00
CA ILE A 488 7.58 -12.17 -11.93
C ILE A 488 8.26 -10.81 -12.18
N TRP A 489 9.51 -10.64 -11.72
CA TRP A 489 10.30 -9.43 -11.92
C TRP A 489 10.96 -9.35 -13.30
N SER A 490 11.03 -10.47 -14.02
CA SER A 490 11.59 -10.54 -15.37
C SER A 490 10.70 -11.44 -16.24
N PRO A 491 9.48 -10.98 -16.56
CA PRO A 491 8.61 -11.72 -17.46
C PRO A 491 9.31 -11.81 -18.82
N LYS A 492 9.76 -13.01 -19.20
CA LYS A 492 10.20 -13.25 -20.57
C LYS A 492 8.99 -13.03 -21.48
N ASN A 493 9.08 -12.06 -22.39
CA ASN A 493 8.14 -11.98 -23.50
C ASN A 493 8.39 -13.21 -24.39
N GLU A 494 7.58 -14.25 -24.26
CA GLU A 494 7.61 -15.41 -25.17
C GLU A 494 7.24 -15.04 -26.63
N ASN A 495 6.82 -13.80 -26.89
CA ASN A 495 6.43 -13.31 -28.21
C ASN A 495 7.37 -12.25 -28.83
N GLN A 496 8.63 -12.14 -28.38
CA GLN A 496 9.59 -11.28 -29.09
C GLN A 496 10.42 -12.10 -30.08
N GLU A 497 10.20 -11.81 -31.37
CA GLU A 497 11.15 -12.14 -32.44
C GLU A 497 12.56 -11.68 -32.06
N PRO A 498 13.62 -12.41 -32.45
CA PRO A 498 14.99 -12.09 -32.10
C PRO A 498 15.44 -10.87 -32.89
N GLY A 499 15.24 -9.68 -32.35
CA GLY A 499 15.64 -8.45 -33.05
C GLY A 499 15.46 -7.13 -32.31
N ASN A 500 14.85 -7.08 -31.12
CA ASN A 500 14.71 -5.84 -30.36
C ASN A 500 15.35 -5.95 -28.97
N GLU A 501 16.68 -6.07 -28.96
CA GLU A 501 17.51 -5.91 -27.77
C GLU A 501 17.47 -4.44 -27.32
N ASN A 502 16.44 -4.02 -26.59
CA ASN A 502 16.46 -2.78 -25.79
C ASN A 502 15.37 -2.79 -24.71
N ILE A 503 15.28 -3.86 -23.92
CA ILE A 503 14.78 -3.75 -22.54
C ILE A 503 15.88 -4.31 -21.65
N VAL A 504 16.93 -3.50 -21.45
CA VAL A 504 17.90 -3.73 -20.38
C VAL A 504 17.10 -3.78 -19.08
N PRO A 505 17.20 -4.85 -18.26
CA PRO A 505 16.59 -4.86 -16.94
C PRO A 505 17.09 -3.63 -16.19
N ASN A 506 16.18 -2.80 -15.66
CA ASN A 506 16.55 -1.59 -14.93
C ASN A 506 17.67 -1.94 -13.92
N ALA A 507 18.81 -1.26 -14.01
CA ALA A 507 19.97 -1.56 -13.18
C ALA A 507 19.63 -1.51 -11.67
N SER A 508 18.66 -0.67 -11.29
CA SER A 508 18.07 -0.61 -9.94
C SER A 508 17.42 -1.94 -9.52
N THR A 509 16.56 -2.52 -10.35
CA THR A 509 15.87 -3.79 -10.06
C THR A 509 16.85 -4.96 -9.86
N THR A 510 17.95 -4.98 -10.63
CA THR A 510 19.00 -6.02 -10.44
C THR A 510 19.77 -5.85 -9.14
N THR A 511 19.91 -4.61 -8.65
CA THR A 511 20.58 -4.30 -7.38
C THR A 511 19.67 -4.66 -6.21
N GLU A 512 18.39 -4.28 -6.27
CA GLU A 512 17.37 -4.66 -5.28
C GLU A 512 17.26 -6.18 -5.09
N LEU A 513 17.27 -6.96 -6.19
CA LEU A 513 17.24 -8.43 -6.11
C LEU A 513 18.51 -9.02 -5.48
N LYS A 514 19.69 -8.41 -5.69
CA LYS A 514 20.93 -8.83 -5.06
C LYS A 514 20.92 -8.57 -3.56
N ASP A 515 20.48 -7.38 -3.15
CA ASP A 515 20.39 -7.02 -1.73
C ASP A 515 19.32 -7.85 -1.01
N TRP A 516 18.20 -8.12 -1.67
CA TRP A 516 17.19 -9.04 -1.17
C TRP A 516 17.74 -10.46 -0.96
N ARG A 517 18.50 -11.01 -1.92
CA ARG A 517 19.16 -12.31 -1.75
C ARG A 517 20.15 -12.34 -0.58
N ARG A 518 20.88 -11.25 -0.35
CA ARG A 518 21.78 -11.13 0.83
C ARG A 518 20.98 -11.18 2.13
N GLN A 519 19.81 -10.55 2.18
CA GLN A 519 18.94 -10.61 3.35
C GLN A 519 18.41 -12.02 3.62
N LEU A 520 18.01 -12.76 2.58
CA LEU A 520 17.61 -14.16 2.74
C LEU A 520 18.77 -15.03 3.25
N GLN A 521 19.98 -14.84 2.70
CA GLN A 521 21.18 -15.52 3.16
C GLN A 521 21.45 -15.25 4.64
N TYR A 522 21.32 -14.00 5.09
CA TYR A 522 21.49 -13.64 6.50
C TYR A 522 20.50 -14.37 7.42
N SER A 523 19.21 -14.42 7.06
CA SER A 523 18.21 -15.17 7.84
C SER A 523 18.51 -16.66 7.88
N PHE A 524 19.00 -17.25 6.78
CA PHE A 524 19.45 -18.64 6.76
C PHE A 524 20.71 -18.87 7.62
N ASP A 525 21.67 -17.96 7.57
CA ASP A 525 22.90 -18.04 8.35
C ASP A 525 22.61 -18.07 9.85
N LYS A 526 21.57 -17.34 10.31
CA LYS A 526 21.07 -17.41 11.70
C LYS A 526 20.65 -18.83 12.10
N LEU A 527 19.91 -19.53 11.24
CA LEU A 527 19.48 -20.92 11.47
C LEU A 527 20.68 -21.87 11.49
N ARG A 528 21.59 -21.75 10.50
CA ARG A 528 22.80 -22.56 10.42
C ARG A 528 23.68 -22.37 11.65
N ASP A 529 23.94 -21.14 12.05
CA ASP A 529 24.81 -20.82 13.17
C ASP A 529 24.18 -21.30 14.49
N HIS A 530 22.85 -21.23 14.65
CA HIS A 530 22.15 -21.83 15.77
C HIS A 530 22.34 -23.36 15.81
N PHE A 531 22.14 -24.05 14.69
CA PHE A 531 22.40 -25.48 14.58
C PHE A 531 23.85 -25.81 14.96
N CYS A 532 24.84 -25.12 14.37
CA CYS A 532 26.26 -25.38 14.63
C CYS A 532 26.60 -25.21 16.10
N ARG A 533 26.16 -24.10 16.71
CA ARG A 533 26.38 -23.82 18.14
C ARG A 533 25.79 -24.93 19.00
N GLN A 534 24.56 -25.33 18.70
CA GLN A 534 23.86 -26.32 19.50
C GLN A 534 24.43 -27.73 19.33
N TYR A 535 24.85 -28.08 18.12
CA TYR A 535 25.52 -29.35 17.84
C TYR A 535 26.84 -29.45 18.62
N VAL A 536 27.62 -28.37 18.64
CA VAL A 536 28.87 -28.26 19.38
C VAL A 536 28.64 -28.30 20.89
N LEU A 537 27.65 -27.57 21.42
CA LEU A 537 27.29 -27.61 22.85
C LEU A 537 26.86 -29.02 23.29
N SER A 538 26.07 -29.73 22.48
CA SER A 538 25.67 -31.12 22.76
C SER A 538 26.85 -32.10 22.81
N PHE A 539 27.97 -31.74 22.18
CA PHE A 539 29.21 -32.49 22.25
C PHE A 539 29.98 -32.16 23.54
N ILE A 540 30.19 -30.87 23.80
CA ILE A 540 30.99 -30.37 24.94
C ILE A 540 30.35 -30.70 26.27
N TYR A 541 29.04 -30.53 26.39
CA TYR A 541 28.30 -30.74 27.63
C TYR A 541 27.59 -32.10 27.60
N SER A 542 27.56 -32.78 28.74
CA SER A 542 26.66 -33.92 28.94
C SER A 542 25.22 -33.43 29.12
N ARG A 543 24.24 -34.34 29.00
CA ARG A 543 22.84 -34.04 29.33
C ARG A 543 22.64 -33.57 30.78
N GLU A 544 23.59 -33.90 31.67
CA GLU A 544 23.60 -33.50 33.08
C GLU A 544 24.35 -32.16 33.31
N GLY A 545 24.71 -31.45 32.24
CA GLY A 545 25.44 -30.17 32.32
C GLY A 545 26.93 -30.29 32.66
N LYS A 546 27.48 -31.51 32.76
CA LYS A 546 28.92 -31.71 33.04
C LYS A 546 29.74 -31.52 31.77
N THR A 547 30.84 -30.79 31.87
CA THR A 547 31.81 -30.59 30.77
C THR A 547 32.53 -31.91 30.45
N ARG A 548 32.35 -32.44 29.24
CA ARG A 548 33.11 -33.59 28.70
C ARG A 548 34.50 -33.19 28.24
N LEU A 549 34.66 -31.94 27.80
CA LEU A 549 35.93 -31.34 27.41
C LEU A 549 36.42 -30.46 28.57
N ASN A 550 37.37 -30.96 29.35
CA ASN A 550 37.89 -30.31 30.55
C ASN A 550 39.43 -30.31 30.52
N ALA A 551 40.05 -29.17 30.81
CA ALA A 551 41.51 -29.01 30.82
C ALA A 551 42.23 -29.84 31.91
N GLN A 552 41.52 -30.37 32.90
CA GLN A 552 42.08 -31.29 33.90
C GLN A 552 42.74 -32.54 33.29
N ILE A 553 42.36 -32.93 32.06
CA ILE A 553 43.00 -34.03 31.33
C ILE A 553 44.50 -33.81 31.10
N TYR A 554 44.97 -32.56 31.13
CA TYR A 554 46.38 -32.21 30.94
C TYR A 554 47.16 -32.11 32.26
N LEU A 555 46.47 -32.18 33.41
CA LEU A 555 47.06 -32.02 34.74
C LEU A 555 47.34 -33.34 35.46
N GLY A 556 46.61 -34.41 35.12
CA GLY A 556 46.77 -35.73 35.72
C GLY A 556 47.78 -36.60 34.97
N GLY A 557 48.83 -37.06 35.67
CA GLY A 557 49.74 -38.09 35.16
C GLY A 557 50.17 -39.00 36.31
N ASP A 558 49.56 -40.19 36.40
CA ASP A 558 50.15 -41.29 37.16
C ASP A 558 51.19 -41.94 36.26
N GLY A 559 52.44 -41.85 36.67
CA GLY A 559 53.63 -42.06 35.83
C GLY A 559 54.01 -43.52 35.58
N GLU A 560 53.07 -44.44 35.42
CA GLU A 560 53.40 -45.82 35.10
C GLU A 560 52.54 -46.38 33.96
N ASP A 561 53.27 -46.93 32.99
CA ASP A 561 52.86 -47.77 31.87
C ASP A 561 52.34 -47.13 30.56
N SER A 562 53.25 -47.23 29.58
CA SER A 562 52.99 -47.75 28.23
C SER A 562 52.70 -46.75 27.11
N GLN A 563 53.68 -46.69 26.20
CA GLN A 563 53.62 -46.30 24.78
C GLN A 563 53.03 -44.92 24.44
N TRP A 564 53.92 -44.06 23.95
CA TRP A 564 53.63 -42.81 23.26
C TRP A 564 52.74 -43.04 22.05
N ASP A 565 51.43 -42.94 22.23
CA ASP A 565 50.51 -42.81 21.12
C ASP A 565 50.55 -41.38 20.60
N THR A 566 50.85 -41.20 19.31
CA THR A 566 50.83 -39.89 18.62
C THR A 566 49.38 -39.43 18.37
N LEU A 567 48.46 -39.81 19.25
CA LEU A 567 47.02 -39.67 19.06
C LEU A 567 46.48 -38.47 19.86
N PRO A 568 45.45 -37.77 19.33
CA PRO A 568 44.71 -36.76 20.09
C PRO A 568 44.11 -37.32 21.37
N SER A 569 43.82 -36.48 22.35
CA SER A 569 43.17 -36.94 23.58
C SER A 569 41.73 -37.40 23.29
N LEU A 570 41.19 -38.24 24.18
CA LEU A 570 39.88 -38.89 23.99
C LEU A 570 38.74 -37.91 23.63
N PRO A 571 38.62 -36.71 24.23
CA PRO A 571 37.63 -35.73 23.81
C PRO A 571 37.79 -35.31 22.33
N PHE A 572 39.00 -35.04 21.86
CA PHE A 572 39.22 -34.63 20.47
C PHE A 572 39.01 -35.79 19.48
N GLN A 573 39.38 -37.03 19.84
CA GLN A 573 39.02 -38.21 19.06
C GLN A 573 37.50 -38.39 18.95
N ALA A 574 36.77 -38.21 20.06
CA ALA A 574 35.31 -38.30 20.09
C ALA A 574 34.65 -37.19 19.27
N LEU A 575 35.21 -35.97 19.28
CA LEU A 575 34.77 -34.87 18.44
C LEU A 575 34.87 -35.24 16.95
N PHE A 576 36.05 -35.73 16.53
CA PHE A 576 36.27 -36.15 15.15
C PHE A 576 35.32 -37.27 14.73
N ALA A 577 35.14 -38.29 15.58
CA ALA A 577 34.19 -39.37 15.32
C ALA A 577 32.75 -38.85 15.14
N LYS A 578 32.32 -37.89 15.98
CA LYS A 578 30.99 -37.28 15.88
C LYS A 578 30.84 -36.42 14.62
N LEU A 579 31.86 -35.65 14.24
CA LEU A 579 31.86 -34.89 12.99
C LEU A 579 31.82 -35.80 11.75
N GLN A 580 32.54 -36.92 11.76
CA GLN A 580 32.50 -37.93 10.69
C GLN A 580 31.13 -38.62 10.60
N GLN A 581 30.51 -38.91 11.74
CA GLN A 581 29.14 -39.42 11.78
C GLN A 581 28.17 -38.43 11.13
N LEU A 582 28.24 -37.15 11.53
CA LEU A 582 27.40 -36.11 10.94
C LEU A 582 27.67 -35.93 9.44
N ALA A 583 28.94 -35.96 9.02
CA ALA A 583 29.31 -35.86 7.61
C ALA A 583 28.72 -37.01 6.77
N THR A 584 28.68 -38.22 7.34
CA THR A 584 28.04 -39.38 6.70
C THR A 584 26.55 -39.18 6.53
N VAL A 585 25.85 -38.77 7.60
CA VAL A 585 24.40 -38.48 7.55
C VAL A 585 24.10 -37.32 6.60
N ALA A 586 24.94 -36.28 6.58
CA ALA A 586 24.82 -35.16 5.66
C ALA A 586 25.00 -35.59 4.20
N GLY A 587 25.91 -36.53 3.92
CA GLY A 587 26.07 -37.14 2.60
C GLY A 587 24.78 -37.79 2.09
N ASP A 588 24.03 -38.45 2.98
CA ASP A 588 22.79 -39.15 2.65
C ASP A 588 21.56 -38.22 2.58
N VAL A 589 21.43 -37.27 3.51
CA VAL A 589 20.25 -36.40 3.61
C VAL A 589 20.34 -35.18 2.70
N LEU A 590 21.54 -34.63 2.51
CA LEU A 590 21.78 -33.42 1.72
C LEU A 590 22.31 -33.74 0.32
N LEU A 591 21.80 -34.81 -0.31
CA LEU A 591 22.20 -35.23 -1.65
C LEU A 591 22.05 -34.08 -2.67
N GLY A 592 23.10 -33.82 -3.45
CA GLY A 592 23.14 -32.73 -4.43
C GLY A 592 23.27 -31.33 -3.83
N LYS A 593 23.54 -31.22 -2.52
CA LYS A 593 23.77 -29.94 -1.81
C LYS A 593 25.20 -29.87 -1.24
N GLU A 594 26.20 -30.18 -2.06
CA GLU A 594 27.62 -30.26 -1.64
C GLU A 594 28.14 -28.91 -1.11
N LYS A 595 27.63 -27.80 -1.64
CA LYS A 595 27.93 -26.45 -1.16
C LYS A 595 27.50 -26.30 0.31
N LEU A 596 26.29 -26.72 0.65
CA LEU A 596 25.78 -26.66 2.02
C LEU A 596 26.58 -27.57 2.94
N GLN A 597 26.85 -28.82 2.53
CA GLN A 597 27.64 -29.77 3.32
C GLN A 597 29.02 -29.22 3.70
N LYS A 598 29.76 -28.67 2.71
CA LYS A 598 31.09 -28.10 2.93
C LYS A 598 31.05 -26.89 3.86
N ILE A 599 30.12 -25.96 3.62
CA ILE A 599 29.96 -24.76 4.47
C ILE A 599 29.57 -25.15 5.89
N LEU A 600 28.71 -26.16 6.06
CA LEU A 600 28.26 -26.62 7.37
C LEU A 600 29.41 -27.24 8.18
N LEU A 601 30.20 -28.13 7.58
CA LEU A 601 31.33 -28.75 8.25
C LEU A 601 32.40 -27.72 8.65
N ALA A 602 32.75 -26.80 7.73
CA ALA A 602 33.68 -25.71 8.03
C ALA A 602 33.16 -24.78 9.15
N ARG A 603 31.85 -24.50 9.17
CA ARG A 603 31.25 -23.68 10.23
C ARG A 603 31.22 -24.40 11.57
N LEU A 604 31.03 -25.72 11.59
CA LEU A 604 31.07 -26.52 12.82
C LEU A 604 32.46 -26.52 13.44
N THR A 605 33.51 -26.70 12.64
CA THR A 605 34.90 -26.69 13.12
C THR A 605 35.31 -25.30 13.61
N GLU A 606 34.92 -24.25 12.89
CA GLU A 606 35.07 -22.86 13.34
C GLU A 606 34.32 -22.63 14.68
N THR A 607 33.12 -23.17 14.83
CA THR A 607 32.34 -23.02 16.07
C THR A 607 33.03 -23.70 17.26
N VAL A 608 33.67 -24.86 17.05
CA VAL A 608 34.50 -25.51 18.08
C VAL A 608 35.68 -24.63 18.48
N LEU A 609 36.41 -24.07 17.51
CA LEU A 609 37.54 -23.18 17.76
C LEU A 609 37.10 -21.91 18.51
N MET A 610 35.99 -21.31 18.09
CA MET A 610 35.41 -20.14 18.76
C MET A 610 35.00 -20.47 20.19
N TRP A 611 34.40 -21.63 20.45
CA TRP A 611 34.09 -22.06 21.81
C TRP A 611 35.37 -22.23 22.64
N LEU A 612 36.33 -23.02 22.15
CA LEU A 612 37.61 -23.26 22.83
C LEU A 612 38.30 -21.95 23.18
N SER A 613 38.37 -20.99 22.25
CA SER A 613 39.03 -19.70 22.48
C SER A 613 38.39 -18.83 23.56
N ASN A 614 37.07 -18.97 23.77
CA ASN A 614 36.29 -18.12 24.67
C ASN A 614 35.96 -18.81 26.01
N GLU A 615 36.30 -20.09 26.18
CA GLU A 615 35.91 -20.86 27.36
C GLU A 615 36.85 -20.59 28.55
N GLN A 616 36.42 -19.69 29.45
CA GLN A 616 37.22 -19.30 30.60
C GLN A 616 37.44 -20.44 31.59
N ASP A 617 36.45 -21.32 31.79
CA ASP A 617 36.57 -22.47 32.69
C ASP A 617 37.62 -23.46 32.20
N PHE A 618 37.80 -23.59 30.89
CA PHE A 618 38.83 -24.45 30.30
C PHE A 618 40.23 -23.85 30.51
N TRP A 619 40.44 -22.56 30.19
CA TRP A 619 41.77 -21.95 30.28
C TRP A 619 42.18 -21.60 31.71
N GLY A 620 41.22 -21.28 32.59
CA GLY A 620 41.47 -20.92 33.98
C GLY A 620 42.13 -22.03 34.80
N VAL A 621 41.98 -23.29 34.39
CA VAL A 621 42.64 -24.45 35.00
C VAL A 621 44.17 -24.34 34.95
N PHE A 622 44.73 -23.74 33.90
CA PHE A 622 46.19 -23.57 33.77
C PHE A 622 46.73 -22.38 34.58
N GLU A 623 45.85 -21.48 35.04
CA GLU A 623 46.21 -20.34 35.88
C GLU A 623 46.33 -20.73 37.37
N ASP A 624 45.75 -21.88 37.76
CA ASP A 624 45.86 -22.40 39.11
C ASP A 624 47.27 -22.93 39.41
N LYS A 625 47.94 -22.29 40.37
CA LYS A 625 49.29 -22.63 40.81
C LYS A 625 49.35 -23.92 41.65
N SER A 626 48.20 -24.45 42.09
CA SER A 626 48.12 -25.64 42.94
C SER A 626 48.43 -26.94 42.18
N THR A 627 48.14 -26.99 40.87
CA THR A 627 48.38 -28.14 39.99
C THR A 627 49.08 -27.68 38.70
N PRO A 628 50.42 -27.60 38.67
CA PRO A 628 51.14 -27.08 37.50
C PRO A 628 51.05 -28.02 36.30
N LEU A 629 50.95 -27.45 35.10
CA LEU A 629 51.01 -28.18 33.84
C LEU A 629 52.36 -28.88 33.69
N GLN A 630 52.34 -30.20 33.53
CA GLN A 630 53.54 -31.00 33.32
C GLN A 630 53.96 -31.01 31.84
N PRO A 631 55.24 -31.30 31.51
CA PRO A 631 55.72 -31.35 30.13
C PRO A 631 54.90 -32.27 29.21
N LEU A 632 54.45 -33.42 29.72
CA LEU A 632 53.60 -34.36 28.99
C LEU A 632 52.22 -33.77 28.66
N GLY A 633 51.59 -33.11 29.64
CA GLY A 633 50.31 -32.43 29.45
C GLY A 633 50.40 -31.28 28.43
N LEU A 634 51.50 -30.52 28.45
CA LEU A 634 51.75 -29.48 27.45
C LEU A 634 51.91 -30.06 26.04
N GLN A 635 52.64 -31.17 25.90
CA GLN A 635 52.80 -31.84 24.61
C GLN A 635 51.46 -32.36 24.08
N GLN A 636 50.62 -32.94 24.95
CA GLN A 636 49.27 -33.38 24.56
C GLN A 636 48.37 -32.20 24.17
N LEU A 637 48.41 -31.09 24.91
CA LEU A 637 47.67 -29.88 24.58
C LEU A 637 48.07 -29.33 23.21
N ILE A 638 49.37 -29.28 22.90
CA ILE A 638 49.87 -28.86 21.59
C ILE A 638 49.33 -29.78 20.50
N LEU A 639 49.36 -31.09 20.71
CA LEU A 639 48.87 -32.07 19.75
C LEU A 639 47.36 -31.91 19.51
N ASP A 640 46.57 -31.73 20.56
CA ASP A 640 45.12 -31.54 20.46
C ASP A 640 44.75 -30.23 19.74
N MET A 641 45.51 -29.15 19.98
CA MET A 641 45.33 -27.89 19.27
C MET A 641 45.70 -28.03 17.78
N HIS A 642 46.80 -28.71 17.45
CA HIS A 642 47.16 -28.99 16.05
C HIS A 642 46.09 -29.84 15.37
N PHE A 643 45.62 -30.89 16.04
CA PHE A 643 44.56 -31.75 15.51
C PHE A 643 43.27 -30.97 15.23
N THR A 644 42.89 -30.05 16.13
CA THR A 644 41.69 -29.21 15.93
C THR A 644 41.80 -28.29 14.72
N VAL A 645 43.01 -27.80 14.43
CA VAL A 645 43.29 -26.99 13.23
C VAL A 645 43.31 -27.86 11.97
N GLU A 646 43.80 -29.10 12.03
CA GLU A 646 43.84 -30.00 10.87
C GLU A 646 42.46 -30.52 10.45
N ILE A 647 41.52 -30.67 11.40
CA ILE A 647 40.14 -31.07 11.09
C ILE A 647 39.27 -29.89 10.64
N ALA A 648 39.72 -28.64 10.84
CA ALA A 648 39.01 -27.42 10.47
C ALA A 648 39.23 -27.04 9.01
#